data_AF-A0A935ZWP1-F1
#
_entry.id   AF-A0A935ZWP1-F1
#
_cell.length_a   1.000
_cell.length_b   1.000
_cell.length_c   1.000
_cell.angle_alpha   90.00
_cell.angle_beta   90.00
_cell.angle_gamma   90.00
#
_symmetry.space_group_name_H-M   'P 1'
#
loop_
_entity.id
_entity.type
_entity.pdbx_description
1 polymer ?
#
loop_
_entity_poly.entity_id
_entity_poly.type
_entity_poly.pdbx_seq_one_letter_code
_entity_poly.pdbx_strand_id
1 'polypeptide(L)'
;MHSPYFDDLCADIRGFDLGDDTELRARLETQAVLEPATLVPDAWSLLAVLRQRAGDHHGALAAVESALAAGAQRSVGEFLRAHLLGLLGRNDEATRALTAAAAAAGSDDGIAHADLLHAEGALALARGDGETAVARMRAGLEDDPHDAARWLALGRLLGDRGDLEGAEQAIRRALVEDDELLSARYELATLMLAGDRAADATAALAELIDREPSIAERARMDPRWRRARHAASVTAVLAPMPMPPTWLPEAPAWLMTLARDPQLGGLQVQCLGGPQSQAITRRLLEAYERGPAGTMHTPATLAHARSILARVVPVARGPLLRTRDRVVAPMLWLLDRQRDELLLALSESHPPFLWLPAGRDVAGMRAALADFVPRPFLPRVELPAQVRGFIGYRLQFGVPSPYTGELEPANAAELDRHFALNPFVEPGAWGSCVREDPWPAELPDQPQLQLGLSAREQQVTQQRPGRVWSISRRTRHSRSILTIELHHRDVFVAEVRYRPSRHGAIVAAMNAHFGSEYPTDLPLDVVAALLGFRFESARDLEAQLDGERDPDVISGLLQVLSALRHSDPSVTTLYRRYLEHEDPSVRAMLYNIFVAHNHESLLEEATVSEPDHELRAQIEGVLDDGIAVVQWDPYRDYDLDHDEVDDDALSRQGSA
;
A
#
# COMPACT_ATOMS: atom_id res chain seq x y z
N MET A 1 -14.23 -6.92 -22.71
CA MET A 1 -15.37 -7.37 -21.88
C MET A 1 -14.75 -7.83 -20.57
N HIS A 2 -14.85 -7.01 -19.51
CA HIS A 2 -14.44 -7.41 -18.17
C HIS A 2 -15.51 -8.37 -17.68
N SER A 3 -15.13 -9.59 -17.27
CA SER A 3 -16.09 -10.52 -16.70
C SER A 3 -15.90 -10.53 -15.19
N PRO A 4 -16.89 -10.06 -14.40
CA PRO A 4 -16.80 -10.02 -12.94
C PRO A 4 -16.52 -11.42 -12.36
N TYR A 5 -16.91 -12.47 -13.07
CA TYR A 5 -16.69 -13.85 -12.66
C TYR A 5 -15.21 -14.26 -12.55
N PHE A 6 -14.32 -13.72 -13.39
CA PHE A 6 -12.88 -13.99 -13.25
C PHE A 6 -12.34 -13.38 -11.96
N ASP A 7 -12.94 -12.27 -11.51
CA ASP A 7 -12.58 -11.58 -10.28
C ASP A 7 -13.16 -12.32 -9.07
N ASP A 8 -14.41 -12.77 -9.14
CA ASP A 8 -15.10 -13.56 -8.12
C ASP A 8 -14.41 -14.93 -7.91
N LEU A 9 -13.99 -15.62 -8.97
CA LEU A 9 -13.27 -16.88 -8.86
C LEU A 9 -11.88 -16.72 -8.20
N CYS A 10 -11.17 -15.65 -8.55
CA CYS A 10 -9.89 -15.32 -7.91
C CYS A 10 -10.09 -15.11 -6.40
N ALA A 11 -11.18 -14.40 -6.07
CA ALA A 11 -11.62 -14.18 -4.71
C ALA A 11 -12.02 -15.46 -3.98
N ASP A 12 -12.76 -16.38 -4.59
CA ASP A 12 -13.16 -17.64 -3.97
C ASP A 12 -11.95 -18.54 -3.68
N ILE A 13 -10.98 -18.58 -4.61
CA ILE A 13 -9.79 -19.42 -4.48
C ILE A 13 -8.79 -18.84 -3.45
N ARG A 14 -8.66 -17.52 -3.39
CA ARG A 14 -7.60 -16.86 -2.59
C ARG A 14 -8.12 -16.11 -1.36
N GLY A 15 -9.42 -15.94 -1.24
CA GLY A 15 -10.09 -15.04 -0.31
C GLY A 15 -10.11 -13.56 -0.72
N PHE A 16 -9.47 -13.18 -1.84
CA PHE A 16 -9.43 -11.80 -2.38
C PHE A 16 -8.81 -11.79 -3.78
N ASP A 17 -9.05 -10.71 -4.52
CA ASP A 17 -8.48 -10.48 -5.84
C ASP A 17 -7.31 -9.48 -5.81
N LEU A 18 -6.11 -9.85 -6.29
CA LEU A 18 -4.92 -8.98 -6.34
C LEU A 18 -4.75 -8.23 -7.67
N GLY A 19 -5.68 -8.37 -8.62
CA GLY A 19 -5.49 -7.87 -9.98
C GLY A 19 -4.37 -8.64 -10.70
N ASP A 20 -3.46 -7.92 -11.37
CA ASP A 20 -2.36 -8.51 -12.14
C ASP A 20 -1.18 -8.93 -11.24
N ASP A 21 -1.32 -10.06 -10.55
CA ASP A 21 -0.26 -10.67 -9.72
C ASP A 21 0.80 -11.37 -10.60
N THR A 22 1.67 -10.56 -11.20
CA THR A 22 2.69 -11.03 -12.16
C THR A 22 3.70 -12.01 -11.59
N GLU A 23 4.04 -11.89 -10.30
CA GLU A 23 4.99 -12.78 -9.62
C GLU A 23 4.34 -14.14 -9.35
N LEU A 24 3.11 -14.15 -8.81
CA LEU A 24 2.38 -15.40 -8.64
C LEU A 24 2.16 -16.08 -9.98
N ARG A 25 1.77 -15.33 -11.02
CA ARG A 25 1.63 -15.88 -12.37
C ARG A 25 2.91 -16.55 -12.81
N ALA A 26 4.06 -15.87 -12.72
CA ALA A 26 5.35 -16.43 -13.10
C ALA A 26 5.71 -17.70 -12.30
N ARG A 27 5.40 -17.74 -11.00
CA ARG A 27 5.60 -18.91 -10.15
C ARG A 27 4.72 -20.08 -10.58
N LEU A 28 3.42 -19.84 -10.77
CA LEU A 28 2.46 -20.86 -11.22
C LEU A 28 2.80 -21.35 -12.63
N GLU A 29 3.25 -20.48 -13.53
CA GLU A 29 3.71 -20.86 -14.87
C GLU A 29 4.95 -21.74 -14.82
N THR A 30 5.91 -21.39 -13.97
CA THR A 30 7.12 -22.19 -13.76
C THR A 30 6.75 -23.56 -13.22
N GLN A 31 5.89 -23.61 -12.20
CA GLN A 31 5.45 -24.86 -11.60
C GLN A 31 4.60 -25.70 -12.57
N ALA A 32 3.73 -25.07 -13.37
CA ALA A 32 2.96 -25.71 -14.42
C ALA A 32 3.84 -26.38 -15.50
N VAL A 33 5.03 -25.85 -15.76
CA VAL A 33 5.99 -26.41 -16.72
C VAL A 33 6.86 -27.50 -16.10
N LEU A 34 7.39 -27.25 -14.89
CA LEU A 34 8.36 -28.15 -14.26
C LEU A 34 7.70 -29.31 -13.52
N GLU A 35 6.58 -29.05 -12.87
CA GLU A 35 5.90 -29.99 -11.96
C GLU A 35 4.37 -29.94 -12.12
N PRO A 36 3.80 -30.14 -13.32
CA PRO A 36 2.36 -29.99 -13.58
C PRO A 36 1.48 -30.89 -12.70
N ALA A 37 2.00 -32.06 -12.29
CA ALA A 37 1.28 -33.00 -11.44
C ALA A 37 1.14 -32.53 -9.98
N THR A 38 1.89 -31.51 -9.54
CA THR A 38 1.80 -30.96 -8.18
C THR A 38 0.82 -29.78 -8.07
N LEU A 39 0.34 -29.24 -9.20
CA LEU A 39 -0.69 -28.20 -9.19
C LEU A 39 -2.06 -28.79 -8.91
N VAL A 40 -2.68 -28.30 -7.83
CA VAL A 40 -4.08 -28.56 -7.51
C VAL A 40 -5.02 -27.82 -8.49
N PRO A 41 -6.29 -28.27 -8.64
CA PRO A 41 -7.23 -27.66 -9.58
C PRO A 41 -7.39 -26.14 -9.43
N ASP A 42 -7.45 -25.66 -8.19
CA ASP A 42 -7.58 -24.23 -7.89
C ASP A 42 -6.36 -23.42 -8.34
N ALA A 43 -5.16 -23.99 -8.29
CA ALA A 43 -3.95 -23.34 -8.79
C ALA A 43 -3.96 -23.19 -10.32
N TRP A 44 -4.53 -24.17 -11.04
CA TRP A 44 -4.76 -24.08 -12.48
C TRP A 44 -5.83 -23.06 -12.83
N SER A 45 -6.95 -23.04 -12.10
CA SER A 45 -8.00 -22.03 -12.24
C SER A 45 -7.45 -20.62 -12.01
N LEU A 46 -6.63 -20.43 -10.98
CA LEU A 46 -5.99 -19.16 -10.67
C LEU A 46 -4.98 -18.73 -11.75
N LEU A 47 -4.18 -19.67 -12.28
CA LEU A 47 -3.30 -19.38 -13.41
C LEU A 47 -4.09 -18.95 -14.66
N ALA A 48 -5.25 -19.56 -14.91
CA ALA A 48 -6.13 -19.17 -16.00
C ALA A 48 -6.62 -17.73 -15.85
N VAL A 49 -7.04 -17.33 -14.65
CA VAL A 49 -7.46 -15.95 -14.38
C VAL A 49 -6.32 -14.96 -14.64
N LEU A 50 -5.14 -15.21 -14.08
CA LEU A 50 -3.99 -14.31 -14.21
C LEU A 50 -3.51 -14.18 -15.66
N ARG A 51 -3.61 -15.23 -16.47
CA ARG A 51 -3.32 -15.17 -17.91
C ARG A 51 -4.38 -14.41 -18.69
N GLN A 52 -5.66 -14.58 -18.34
CA GLN A 52 -6.76 -13.89 -18.99
C GLN A 52 -6.61 -12.37 -18.83
N ARG A 53 -6.30 -11.89 -17.63
CA ARG A 53 -6.13 -10.46 -17.36
C ARG A 53 -4.95 -9.85 -18.09
N ALA A 54 -3.88 -10.62 -18.21
CA ALA A 54 -2.72 -10.24 -19.02
C ALA A 54 -2.98 -10.24 -20.53
N GLY A 55 -4.19 -10.58 -20.97
CA GLY A 55 -4.57 -10.67 -22.37
C GLY A 55 -4.14 -11.96 -23.07
N ASP A 56 -3.51 -12.90 -22.36
CA ASP A 56 -3.17 -14.22 -22.89
C ASP A 56 -4.39 -15.16 -22.80
N HIS A 57 -5.37 -14.91 -23.66
CA HIS A 57 -6.60 -15.70 -23.70
C HIS A 57 -6.34 -17.17 -24.13
N HIS A 58 -5.29 -17.42 -24.92
CA HIS A 58 -4.91 -18.77 -25.34
C HIS A 58 -4.30 -19.57 -24.19
N GLY A 59 -3.34 -19.00 -23.47
CA GLY A 59 -2.74 -19.64 -22.30
C GLY A 59 -3.71 -19.75 -21.13
N ALA A 60 -4.66 -18.83 -20.99
CA ALA A 60 -5.75 -18.94 -20.03
C ALA A 60 -6.66 -20.13 -20.33
N LEU A 61 -7.05 -20.30 -21.60
CA LEU A 61 -7.90 -21.43 -22.02
C LEU A 61 -7.23 -22.78 -21.72
N ALA A 62 -5.94 -22.90 -22.02
CA ALA A 62 -5.17 -24.11 -21.71
C ALA A 62 -5.13 -24.39 -20.19
N ALA A 63 -4.97 -23.37 -19.36
CA ALA A 63 -4.97 -23.52 -17.91
C ALA A 63 -6.34 -23.96 -17.36
N VAL A 64 -7.46 -23.46 -17.91
CA VAL A 64 -8.81 -23.95 -17.55
C VAL A 64 -8.99 -25.42 -17.94
N GLU A 65 -8.52 -25.82 -19.12
CA GLU A 65 -8.57 -27.22 -19.55
C GLU A 65 -7.74 -28.14 -18.64
N SER A 66 -6.58 -27.67 -18.18
CA SER A 66 -5.79 -28.35 -17.15
C SER A 66 -6.50 -28.41 -15.79
N ALA A 67 -7.19 -27.33 -15.37
CA ALA A 67 -7.97 -27.32 -14.14
C ALA A 67 -9.09 -28.38 -14.18
N LEU A 68 -9.84 -28.45 -15.27
CA LEU A 68 -10.88 -29.45 -15.50
C LEU A 68 -10.29 -30.88 -15.51
N ALA A 69 -9.13 -31.08 -16.14
CA ALA A 69 -8.45 -32.38 -16.14
C ALA A 69 -7.93 -32.78 -14.74
N ALA A 70 -7.55 -31.82 -13.91
CA ALA A 70 -7.13 -32.03 -12.53
C ALA A 70 -8.30 -32.28 -11.56
N GLY A 71 -9.55 -32.11 -12.00
CA GLY A 71 -10.75 -32.34 -11.20
C GLY A 71 -11.38 -31.09 -10.60
N ALA A 72 -11.17 -29.91 -11.21
CA ALA A 72 -11.92 -28.70 -10.86
C ALA A 72 -13.44 -28.93 -11.04
N GLN A 73 -14.25 -28.15 -10.31
CA GLN A 73 -15.71 -28.16 -10.47
C GLN A 73 -16.10 -27.91 -11.92
N ARG A 74 -17.01 -28.74 -12.43
CA ARG A 74 -17.25 -28.85 -13.86
C ARG A 74 -18.08 -27.67 -14.38
N SER A 75 -19.06 -27.21 -13.61
CA SER A 75 -19.86 -26.04 -13.97
C SER A 75 -19.01 -24.78 -14.10
N VAL A 76 -18.18 -24.48 -13.08
CA VAL A 76 -17.22 -23.37 -13.04
C VAL A 76 -16.22 -23.46 -14.20
N GLY A 77 -15.57 -24.61 -14.35
CA GLY A 77 -14.53 -24.79 -15.38
C GLY A 77 -15.07 -24.67 -16.81
N GLU A 78 -16.22 -25.26 -17.12
CA GLU A 78 -16.83 -25.13 -18.46
C GLU A 78 -17.39 -23.72 -18.71
N PHE A 79 -17.82 -23.00 -17.68
CA PHE A 79 -18.23 -21.60 -17.80
C PHE A 79 -17.04 -20.68 -18.16
N LEU A 80 -15.93 -20.79 -17.41
CA LEU A 80 -14.69 -20.04 -17.71
C LEU A 80 -14.19 -20.33 -19.12
N ARG A 81 -14.22 -21.62 -19.49
CA ARG A 81 -13.85 -22.09 -20.82
C ARG A 81 -14.73 -21.45 -21.89
N ALA A 82 -16.05 -21.37 -21.68
CA ALA A 82 -16.95 -20.71 -22.61
C ALA A 82 -16.66 -19.22 -22.77
N HIS A 83 -16.40 -18.52 -21.68
CA HIS A 83 -16.05 -17.10 -21.72
C HIS A 83 -14.77 -16.84 -22.52
N LEU A 84 -13.71 -17.62 -22.27
CA LEU A 84 -12.44 -17.52 -23.00
C LEU A 84 -12.59 -17.86 -24.48
N LEU A 85 -13.38 -18.88 -24.81
CA LEU A 85 -13.69 -19.22 -26.20
C LEU A 85 -14.45 -18.10 -26.91
N GLY A 86 -15.36 -17.40 -26.21
CA GLY A 86 -16.04 -16.21 -26.71
C GLY A 86 -15.09 -15.06 -27.01
N LEU A 87 -14.16 -14.78 -26.09
CA LEU A 87 -13.11 -13.76 -26.29
C LEU A 87 -12.18 -14.08 -27.48
N LEU A 88 -11.98 -15.36 -27.78
CA LEU A 88 -11.23 -15.85 -28.94
C LEU A 88 -12.06 -15.89 -30.24
N GLY A 89 -13.34 -15.50 -30.19
CA GLY A 89 -14.26 -15.55 -31.33
C GLY A 89 -14.71 -16.96 -31.74
N ARG A 90 -14.41 -17.98 -30.92
CA ARG A 90 -14.78 -19.39 -31.14
C ARG A 90 -16.19 -19.65 -30.65
N ASN A 91 -17.15 -18.91 -31.21
CA ASN A 91 -18.51 -18.80 -30.68
C ASN A 91 -19.26 -20.13 -30.60
N ASP A 92 -19.07 -21.05 -31.54
CA ASP A 92 -19.75 -22.36 -31.53
C ASP A 92 -19.23 -23.27 -30.42
N GLU A 93 -17.94 -23.16 -30.10
CA GLU A 93 -17.33 -23.88 -28.99
C GLU A 93 -17.73 -23.27 -27.65
N ALA A 94 -17.83 -21.93 -27.59
CA ALA A 94 -18.35 -21.23 -26.41
C ALA A 94 -19.78 -21.66 -26.07
N THR A 95 -20.68 -21.82 -27.05
CA THR A 95 -22.04 -22.35 -26.78
C THR A 95 -22.01 -23.77 -26.24
N ARG A 96 -21.19 -24.66 -26.82
CA ARG A 96 -21.09 -26.03 -26.33
C ARG A 96 -20.57 -26.08 -24.88
N ALA A 97 -19.61 -25.23 -24.56
CA ALA A 97 -19.09 -25.10 -23.20
C ALA A 97 -20.14 -24.53 -22.23
N LEU A 98 -20.93 -23.50 -22.62
CA LEU A 98 -22.06 -23.02 -21.80
C LEU A 98 -23.12 -24.10 -21.56
N THR A 99 -23.45 -24.89 -22.59
CA THR A 99 -24.39 -26.03 -22.43
C THR A 99 -23.84 -27.06 -21.45
N ALA A 100 -22.54 -27.34 -21.51
CA ALA A 100 -21.88 -28.25 -20.57
C ALA A 100 -21.86 -27.69 -19.14
N ALA A 101 -21.64 -26.39 -18.98
CA ALA A 101 -21.69 -25.70 -17.69
C ALA A 101 -23.09 -25.77 -17.07
N ALA A 102 -24.13 -25.46 -17.85
CA ALA A 102 -25.52 -25.53 -17.40
C ALA A 102 -25.95 -26.96 -17.02
N ALA A 103 -25.50 -27.98 -17.76
CA ALA A 103 -25.77 -29.37 -17.42
C ALA A 103 -25.07 -29.81 -16.12
N ALA A 104 -23.85 -29.31 -15.87
CA ALA A 104 -23.09 -29.62 -14.67
C ALA A 104 -23.60 -28.86 -13.43
N ALA A 105 -24.11 -27.64 -13.61
CA ALA A 105 -24.61 -26.78 -12.53
C ALA A 105 -25.70 -27.46 -11.70
N GLY A 106 -26.53 -28.32 -12.29
CA GLY A 106 -27.54 -29.10 -11.56
C GLY A 106 -26.99 -30.25 -10.71
N SER A 107 -25.66 -30.46 -10.67
CA SER A 107 -25.00 -31.54 -9.92
C SER A 107 -23.93 -31.05 -8.95
N ASP A 108 -23.22 -29.97 -9.27
CA ASP A 108 -22.14 -29.44 -8.42
C ASP A 108 -22.45 -28.05 -7.81
N ASP A 109 -23.60 -27.44 -8.13
CA ASP A 109 -24.08 -26.12 -7.66
C ASP A 109 -23.02 -25.00 -7.73
N GLY A 110 -21.98 -25.16 -8.57
CA GLY A 110 -20.82 -24.26 -8.60
C GLY A 110 -21.05 -22.95 -9.35
N ILE A 111 -22.15 -22.81 -10.08
CA ILE A 111 -22.48 -21.57 -10.80
C ILE A 111 -23.98 -21.27 -10.78
N ALA A 112 -24.34 -20.00 -10.57
CA ALA A 112 -25.73 -19.59 -10.51
C ALA A 112 -26.39 -19.59 -11.90
N HIS A 113 -27.71 -19.82 -11.94
CA HIS A 113 -28.45 -19.79 -13.20
C HIS A 113 -28.40 -18.41 -13.88
N ALA A 114 -28.46 -17.35 -13.08
CA ALA A 114 -28.33 -15.97 -13.54
C ALA A 114 -27.01 -15.69 -14.30
N ASP A 115 -25.90 -16.31 -13.89
CA ASP A 115 -24.60 -16.17 -14.56
C ASP A 115 -24.57 -16.84 -15.93
N LEU A 116 -25.15 -18.04 -16.01
CA LEU A 116 -25.29 -18.76 -17.27
C LEU A 116 -26.14 -17.94 -18.26
N LEU A 117 -27.25 -17.38 -17.81
CA LEU A 117 -28.13 -16.52 -18.60
C LEU A 117 -27.40 -15.24 -19.06
N HIS A 118 -26.61 -14.62 -18.18
CA HIS A 118 -25.81 -13.46 -18.53
C HIS A 118 -24.77 -13.78 -19.63
N ALA A 119 -24.04 -14.89 -19.48
CA ALA A 119 -23.03 -15.31 -20.46
C ALA A 119 -23.65 -15.73 -21.80
N GLU A 120 -24.83 -16.38 -21.78
CA GLU A 120 -25.62 -16.63 -22.99
C GLU A 120 -25.99 -15.33 -23.71
N GLY A 121 -26.40 -14.30 -22.94
CA GLY A 121 -26.71 -12.98 -23.48
C GLY A 121 -25.51 -12.30 -24.12
N ALA A 122 -24.35 -12.33 -23.46
CA ALA A 122 -23.10 -11.79 -24.00
C ALA A 122 -22.65 -12.50 -25.29
N LEU A 123 -22.80 -13.82 -25.34
CA LEU A 123 -22.46 -14.62 -26.53
C LEU A 123 -23.45 -14.36 -27.68
N ALA A 124 -24.73 -14.18 -27.39
CA ALA A 124 -25.74 -13.79 -28.39
C ALA A 124 -25.41 -12.40 -28.98
N LEU A 125 -25.01 -11.45 -28.13
CA LEU A 125 -24.55 -10.13 -28.57
C LEU A 125 -23.31 -10.23 -29.47
N ALA A 126 -22.32 -11.05 -29.12
CA ALA A 126 -21.13 -11.29 -29.94
C ALA A 126 -21.45 -11.91 -31.32
N ARG A 127 -22.60 -12.58 -31.46
CA ARG A 127 -23.14 -13.11 -32.72
C ARG A 127 -24.01 -12.11 -33.49
N GLY A 128 -24.23 -10.92 -32.93
CA GLY A 128 -25.12 -9.90 -33.51
C GLY A 128 -26.60 -10.12 -33.20
N ASP A 129 -26.97 -11.12 -32.39
CA ASP A 129 -28.35 -11.36 -31.97
C ASP A 129 -28.65 -10.62 -30.67
N GLY A 130 -28.86 -9.31 -30.80
CA GLY A 130 -29.13 -8.47 -29.64
C GLY A 130 -30.56 -8.59 -29.08
N GLU A 131 -31.51 -9.21 -29.79
CA GLU A 131 -32.84 -9.49 -29.22
C GLU A 131 -32.75 -10.63 -28.20
N THR A 132 -32.10 -11.74 -28.58
CA THR A 132 -31.80 -12.83 -27.66
C THR A 132 -30.92 -12.35 -26.50
N ALA A 133 -29.94 -11.47 -26.76
CA ALA A 133 -29.10 -10.91 -25.71
C ALA A 133 -29.91 -10.18 -24.62
N VAL A 134 -30.85 -9.30 -25.00
CA VAL A 134 -31.72 -8.59 -24.06
C VAL A 134 -32.61 -9.56 -23.30
N ALA A 135 -33.21 -10.54 -23.99
CA ALA A 135 -34.08 -11.52 -23.35
C ALA A 135 -33.34 -12.32 -22.27
N ARG A 136 -32.11 -12.76 -22.57
CA ARG A 136 -31.28 -13.54 -21.63
C ARG A 136 -30.77 -12.71 -20.46
N MET A 137 -30.33 -11.48 -20.69
CA MET A 137 -29.93 -10.58 -19.61
C MET A 137 -31.10 -10.20 -18.69
N ARG A 138 -32.33 -10.04 -19.22
CA ARG A 138 -33.54 -9.84 -18.40
C ARG A 138 -33.90 -11.06 -17.57
N ALA A 139 -33.85 -12.26 -18.17
CA ALA A 139 -34.09 -13.50 -17.43
C ALA A 139 -33.10 -13.68 -16.27
N GLY A 140 -31.82 -13.35 -16.46
CA GLY A 140 -30.84 -13.39 -15.38
C GLY A 140 -31.15 -12.41 -14.24
N LEU A 141 -31.78 -11.27 -14.54
CA LEU A 141 -32.25 -10.30 -13.54
C LEU A 141 -33.57 -10.69 -12.87
N GLU A 142 -34.36 -11.60 -13.46
CA GLU A 142 -35.51 -12.20 -12.79
C GLU A 142 -35.05 -13.19 -11.70
N ASP A 143 -33.93 -13.89 -11.95
CA ASP A 143 -33.29 -14.80 -10.99
C ASP A 143 -32.56 -14.04 -9.87
N ASP A 144 -31.79 -13.00 -10.22
CA ASP A 144 -31.05 -12.18 -9.28
C ASP A 144 -31.30 -10.68 -9.53
N PRO A 145 -32.34 -10.10 -8.89
CA PRO A 145 -32.72 -8.71 -9.12
C PRO A 145 -31.80 -7.68 -8.42
N HIS A 146 -30.88 -8.13 -7.56
CA HIS A 146 -30.04 -7.26 -6.73
C HIS A 146 -28.63 -7.05 -7.28
N ASP A 147 -28.29 -7.62 -8.42
CA ASP A 147 -26.98 -7.46 -9.03
C ASP A 147 -26.87 -6.15 -9.84
N ALA A 148 -26.15 -5.18 -9.27
CA ALA A 148 -25.86 -3.90 -9.89
C ALA A 148 -25.10 -4.02 -11.23
N ALA A 149 -24.17 -4.97 -11.35
CA ALA A 149 -23.37 -5.18 -12.57
C ALA A 149 -24.23 -5.73 -13.71
N ARG A 150 -25.17 -6.64 -13.43
CA ARG A 150 -26.12 -7.15 -14.43
C ARG A 150 -27.09 -6.07 -14.89
N TRP A 151 -27.59 -5.23 -13.99
CA TRP A 151 -28.39 -4.04 -14.34
C TRP A 151 -27.62 -3.07 -15.24
N LEU A 152 -26.35 -2.80 -14.91
CA LEU A 152 -25.47 -1.96 -15.71
C LEU A 152 -25.22 -2.54 -17.11
N ALA A 153 -24.98 -3.85 -17.20
CA ALA A 153 -24.77 -4.53 -18.48
C ALA A 153 -26.01 -4.48 -19.38
N LEU A 154 -27.21 -4.69 -18.81
CA LEU A 154 -28.47 -4.51 -19.52
C LEU A 154 -28.62 -3.06 -20.00
N GLY A 155 -28.31 -2.09 -19.15
CA GLY A 155 -28.35 -0.67 -19.50
C GLY A 155 -27.45 -0.31 -20.68
N ARG A 156 -26.20 -0.79 -20.69
CA ARG A 156 -25.28 -0.62 -21.82
C ARG A 156 -25.84 -1.22 -23.11
N LEU A 157 -26.33 -2.46 -23.04
CA LEU A 157 -26.90 -3.15 -24.20
C LEU A 157 -28.11 -2.41 -24.79
N LEU A 158 -29.02 -1.92 -23.94
CA LEU A 158 -30.17 -1.13 -24.38
C LEU A 158 -29.73 0.19 -25.01
N GLY A 159 -28.73 0.85 -24.41
CA GLY A 159 -28.17 2.09 -24.93
C GLY A 159 -27.52 1.91 -26.31
N ASP A 160 -26.73 0.85 -26.49
CA ASP A 160 -26.10 0.49 -27.77
C ASP A 160 -27.13 0.18 -28.87
N ARG A 161 -28.33 -0.28 -28.48
CA ARG A 161 -29.48 -0.51 -29.37
C ARG A 161 -30.34 0.73 -29.58
N GLY A 162 -30.04 1.84 -28.92
CA GLY A 162 -30.76 3.12 -29.05
C GLY A 162 -31.99 3.26 -28.16
N ASP A 163 -32.26 2.30 -27.27
CA ASP A 163 -33.32 2.40 -26.25
C ASP A 163 -32.79 3.18 -25.04
N LEU A 164 -32.71 4.52 -25.20
CA LEU A 164 -32.12 5.40 -24.18
C LEU A 164 -32.95 5.43 -22.88
N GLU A 165 -34.27 5.34 -22.97
CA GLU A 165 -35.16 5.33 -21.80
C GLU A 165 -35.02 4.02 -21.01
N GLY A 166 -35.04 2.87 -21.70
CA GLY A 166 -34.82 1.57 -21.06
C GLY A 166 -33.42 1.46 -20.46
N ALA A 167 -32.41 2.03 -21.14
CA ALA A 167 -31.04 2.08 -20.64
C ALA A 167 -30.90 2.93 -19.37
N GLU A 168 -31.49 4.14 -19.35
CA GLU A 168 -31.48 5.01 -18.16
C GLU A 168 -32.18 4.34 -16.97
N GLN A 169 -33.30 3.66 -17.19
CA GLN A 169 -34.00 2.91 -16.13
C GLN A 169 -33.12 1.80 -15.57
N ALA A 170 -32.49 0.98 -16.43
CA ALA A 170 -31.62 -0.11 -16.00
C ALA A 170 -30.39 0.39 -15.23
N ILE A 171 -29.74 1.47 -15.68
CA ILE A 171 -28.58 2.04 -14.99
C ILE A 171 -28.99 2.68 -13.65
N ARG A 172 -30.15 3.34 -13.58
CA ARG A 172 -30.65 3.85 -12.30
C ARG A 172 -30.97 2.72 -11.33
N ARG A 173 -31.46 1.58 -11.81
CA ARG A 173 -31.60 0.37 -10.97
C ARG A 173 -30.24 -0.12 -10.47
N ALA A 174 -29.21 -0.17 -11.33
CA ALA A 174 -27.85 -0.50 -10.88
C ALA A 174 -27.38 0.40 -9.73
N LEU A 175 -27.66 1.71 -9.82
CA LEU A 175 -27.32 2.70 -8.78
C LEU A 175 -28.20 2.64 -7.53
N VAL A 176 -29.34 1.95 -7.56
CA VAL A 176 -30.14 1.66 -6.37
C VAL A 176 -29.54 0.49 -5.60
N GLU A 177 -28.98 -0.50 -6.30
CA GLU A 177 -28.34 -1.66 -5.67
C GLU A 177 -26.91 -1.33 -5.20
N ASP A 178 -26.16 -0.51 -5.95
CA ASP A 178 -24.84 0.01 -5.59
C ASP A 178 -24.72 1.48 -6.00
N ASP A 179 -24.87 2.40 -5.04
CA ASP A 179 -24.86 3.84 -5.28
C ASP A 179 -23.45 4.41 -5.53
N GLU A 180 -22.41 3.65 -5.18
CA GLU A 180 -21.01 4.01 -5.34
C GLU A 180 -20.42 3.53 -6.66
N LEU A 181 -21.11 2.66 -7.40
CA LEU A 181 -20.68 2.08 -8.68
C LEU A 181 -20.33 3.16 -9.72
N LEU A 182 -19.06 3.58 -9.74
CA LEU A 182 -18.55 4.66 -10.59
C LEU A 182 -18.79 4.36 -12.08
N SER A 183 -18.71 3.09 -12.46
CA SER A 183 -18.97 2.67 -13.83
C SER A 183 -20.43 2.89 -14.25
N ALA A 184 -21.41 2.71 -13.35
CA ALA A 184 -22.81 3.00 -13.61
C ALA A 184 -23.08 4.51 -13.66
N ARG A 185 -22.50 5.29 -12.74
CA ARG A 185 -22.60 6.76 -12.78
C ARG A 185 -22.00 7.33 -14.08
N TYR A 186 -20.88 6.79 -14.54
CA TYR A 186 -20.25 7.18 -15.80
C TYR A 186 -21.12 6.85 -17.03
N GLU A 187 -21.70 5.66 -17.10
CA GLU A 187 -22.61 5.31 -18.19
C GLU A 187 -23.88 6.16 -18.15
N LEU A 188 -24.41 6.49 -16.97
CA LEU A 188 -25.55 7.41 -16.82
C LEU A 188 -25.24 8.80 -17.38
N ALA A 189 -24.08 9.38 -17.02
CA ALA A 189 -23.62 10.66 -17.56
C ALA A 189 -23.48 10.60 -19.09
N THR A 190 -23.03 9.46 -19.61
CA THR A 190 -22.89 9.26 -21.06
C THR A 190 -24.25 9.08 -21.76
N LEU A 191 -25.23 8.49 -21.10
CA LEU A 191 -26.61 8.38 -21.59
C LEU A 191 -27.33 9.74 -21.60
N MET A 192 -27.13 10.56 -20.57
CA MET A 192 -27.61 11.95 -20.54
C MET A 192 -27.07 12.73 -21.74
N LEU A 193 -25.81 12.52 -22.10
CA LEU A 193 -25.20 13.14 -23.28
C LEU A 193 -25.85 12.69 -24.59
N ALA A 194 -26.22 11.41 -24.70
CA ALA A 194 -26.93 10.87 -25.86
C ALA A 194 -28.39 11.36 -25.94
N GLY A 195 -29.02 11.64 -24.79
CA GLY A 195 -30.39 12.17 -24.68
C GLY A 195 -30.51 13.71 -24.71
N ASP A 196 -29.55 14.42 -25.30
CA ASP A 196 -29.49 15.89 -25.43
C ASP A 196 -29.46 16.67 -24.10
N ARG A 197 -29.14 16.00 -22.99
CA ARG A 197 -28.97 16.61 -21.65
C ARG A 197 -27.51 16.92 -21.37
N ALA A 198 -26.86 17.63 -22.29
CA ALA A 198 -25.41 17.86 -22.25
C ALA A 198 -24.94 18.62 -20.99
N ALA A 199 -25.75 19.53 -20.44
CA ALA A 199 -25.41 20.26 -19.21
C ALA A 199 -25.37 19.35 -17.98
N ASP A 200 -26.40 18.52 -17.79
CA ASP A 200 -26.48 17.53 -16.70
C ASP A 200 -25.35 16.50 -16.82
N ALA A 201 -25.12 15.99 -18.04
CA ALA A 201 -24.04 15.06 -18.34
C ALA A 201 -22.67 15.64 -17.96
N THR A 202 -22.44 16.91 -18.29
CA THR A 202 -21.19 17.61 -17.98
C THR A 202 -20.99 17.78 -16.47
N ALA A 203 -22.05 18.14 -15.73
CA ALA A 203 -21.99 18.28 -14.27
C ALA A 203 -21.70 16.93 -13.59
N ALA A 204 -22.41 15.87 -14.00
CA ALA A 204 -22.19 14.52 -13.49
C ALA A 204 -20.77 14.01 -13.80
N LEU A 205 -20.26 14.27 -15.00
CA LEU A 205 -18.89 13.92 -15.38
C LEU A 205 -17.84 14.71 -14.56
N ALA A 206 -18.10 15.98 -14.24
CA ALA A 206 -17.19 16.77 -13.40
C ALA A 206 -17.10 16.22 -11.97
N GLU A 207 -18.23 15.84 -11.37
CA GLU A 207 -18.26 15.17 -10.06
C GLU A 207 -17.47 13.86 -10.09
N LEU A 208 -17.65 13.07 -11.15
CA LEU A 208 -16.89 11.83 -11.35
C LEU A 208 -15.40 12.06 -11.52
N ILE A 209 -15.00 13.09 -12.27
CA ILE A 209 -13.59 13.45 -12.43
C ILE A 209 -12.98 13.94 -11.12
N ASP A 210 -13.72 14.67 -10.28
CA ASP A 210 -13.22 15.10 -8.97
C ASP A 210 -13.01 13.91 -8.01
N ARG A 211 -13.84 12.86 -8.10
CA ARG A 211 -13.67 11.61 -7.33
C ARG A 211 -12.56 10.73 -7.90
N GLU A 212 -12.58 10.47 -9.21
CA GLU A 212 -11.65 9.60 -9.91
C GLU A 212 -11.14 10.27 -11.20
N PRO A 213 -10.00 10.98 -11.14
CA PRO A 213 -9.59 11.80 -12.29
C PRO A 213 -9.09 11.00 -13.51
N SER A 214 -8.88 9.69 -13.37
CA SER A 214 -8.66 8.76 -14.50
C SER A 214 -9.85 8.77 -15.49
N ILE A 215 -11.06 9.09 -14.99
CA ILE A 215 -12.28 9.21 -15.78
C ILE A 215 -12.14 10.32 -16.83
N ALA A 216 -11.34 11.36 -16.56
CA ALA A 216 -11.08 12.41 -17.55
C ALA A 216 -10.36 11.84 -18.79
N GLU A 217 -9.34 10.99 -18.60
CA GLU A 217 -8.66 10.29 -19.69
C GLU A 217 -9.62 9.34 -20.42
N ARG A 218 -10.39 8.54 -19.68
CA ARG A 218 -11.42 7.64 -20.25
C ARG A 218 -12.41 8.41 -21.12
N ALA A 219 -12.94 9.53 -20.62
CA ALA A 219 -13.88 10.38 -21.35
C ALA A 219 -13.25 11.08 -22.55
N ARG A 220 -11.95 11.42 -22.52
CA ARG A 220 -11.23 11.92 -23.71
C ARG A 220 -11.12 10.86 -24.80
N MET A 221 -11.00 9.59 -24.42
CA MET A 221 -10.88 8.47 -25.37
C MET A 221 -12.23 7.94 -25.85
N ASP A 222 -13.30 8.13 -25.06
CA ASP A 222 -14.65 7.68 -25.40
C ASP A 222 -15.21 8.43 -26.63
N PRO A 223 -15.58 7.73 -27.72
CA PRO A 223 -16.15 8.34 -28.92
C PRO A 223 -17.41 9.19 -28.67
N ARG A 224 -18.20 8.85 -27.65
CA ARG A 224 -19.45 9.54 -27.30
C ARG A 224 -19.17 10.96 -26.80
N TRP A 225 -18.26 11.07 -25.84
CA TRP A 225 -17.77 12.35 -25.31
C TRP A 225 -16.94 13.13 -26.34
N ARG A 226 -16.13 12.46 -27.16
CA ARG A 226 -15.38 13.09 -28.25
C ARG A 226 -16.26 13.73 -29.31
N ARG A 227 -17.41 13.14 -29.66
CA ARG A 227 -18.37 13.75 -30.60
C ARG A 227 -19.03 14.98 -29.99
N ALA A 228 -19.27 14.97 -28.67
CA ALA A 228 -19.86 16.08 -27.94
C ALA A 228 -18.87 17.19 -27.54
N ARG A 229 -17.56 17.03 -27.81
CA ARG A 229 -16.52 18.05 -27.53
C ARG A 229 -16.88 19.42 -28.08
N HIS A 230 -17.68 19.55 -29.14
CA HIS A 230 -18.07 20.85 -29.67
C HIS A 230 -18.99 21.66 -28.73
N ALA A 231 -19.61 21.02 -27.73
CA ALA A 231 -20.30 21.72 -26.67
C ALA A 231 -19.29 22.41 -25.74
N ALA A 232 -19.47 23.70 -25.49
CA ALA A 232 -18.57 24.50 -24.64
C ALA A 232 -18.44 23.93 -23.22
N SER A 233 -19.52 23.36 -22.68
CA SER A 233 -19.55 22.72 -21.36
C SER A 233 -18.67 21.46 -21.30
N VAL A 234 -18.78 20.59 -22.31
CA VAL A 234 -17.97 19.36 -22.42
C VAL A 234 -16.51 19.69 -22.69
N THR A 235 -16.22 20.71 -23.53
CA THR A 235 -14.86 21.22 -23.71
C THR A 235 -14.27 21.69 -22.38
N ALA A 236 -15.01 22.43 -21.56
CA ALA A 236 -14.49 22.95 -20.30
C ALA A 236 -14.12 21.84 -19.30
N VAL A 237 -14.95 20.80 -19.19
CA VAL A 237 -14.71 19.67 -18.26
C VAL A 237 -13.61 18.73 -18.77
N LEU A 238 -13.50 18.53 -20.08
CA LEU A 238 -12.52 17.63 -20.68
C LEU A 238 -11.25 18.31 -21.19
N ALA A 239 -11.19 19.65 -21.15
CA ALA A 239 -10.02 20.43 -21.55
C ALA A 239 -8.80 19.91 -20.80
N PRO A 240 -7.77 19.41 -21.52
CA PRO A 240 -6.47 19.30 -20.91
C PRO A 240 -5.91 20.71 -20.91
N MET A 241 -6.07 21.48 -19.84
CA MET A 241 -5.13 22.57 -19.56
C MET A 241 -5.31 23.21 -18.18
N PRO A 242 -4.21 23.71 -17.62
CA PRO A 242 -4.23 24.56 -16.44
C PRO A 242 -4.82 25.91 -16.81
N MET A 243 -5.85 26.35 -16.09
CA MET A 243 -6.18 27.76 -16.07
C MET A 243 -4.98 28.50 -15.47
N PRO A 244 -4.40 29.51 -16.14
CA PRO A 244 -3.38 30.31 -15.49
C PRO A 244 -3.96 30.85 -14.17
N PRO A 245 -3.19 30.93 -13.07
CA PRO A 245 -3.70 31.37 -11.77
C PRO A 245 -3.96 32.89 -11.78
N THR A 246 -4.93 33.33 -12.59
CA THR A 246 -5.30 34.75 -12.80
C THR A 246 -5.91 35.37 -11.56
N TRP A 247 -6.31 34.54 -10.60
CA TRP A 247 -6.81 34.96 -9.29
C TRP A 247 -5.67 35.37 -8.35
N LEU A 248 -4.41 34.98 -8.64
CA LEU A 248 -3.27 35.24 -7.77
C LEU A 248 -2.75 36.66 -7.99
N PRO A 249 -2.87 37.57 -7.01
CA PRO A 249 -2.30 38.90 -7.11
C PRO A 249 -0.78 38.81 -7.18
N GLU A 250 -0.15 39.62 -8.04
CA GLU A 250 1.31 39.64 -8.21
C GLU A 250 1.92 38.29 -8.66
N ALA A 251 1.16 37.47 -9.38
CA ALA A 251 1.68 36.23 -9.95
C ALA A 251 2.92 36.50 -10.85
N PRO A 252 4.04 35.79 -10.65
CA PRO A 252 5.23 35.96 -11.50
C PRO A 252 4.92 35.68 -12.98
N ALA A 253 5.53 36.46 -13.87
CA ALA A 253 5.31 36.31 -15.32
C ALA A 253 5.71 34.91 -15.84
N TRP A 254 6.72 34.29 -15.24
CA TRP A 254 7.15 32.93 -15.58
C TRP A 254 6.05 31.90 -15.24
N LEU A 255 5.31 32.08 -14.15
CA LEU A 255 4.24 31.15 -13.74
C LEU A 255 3.07 31.18 -14.74
N MET A 256 2.75 32.38 -15.24
CA MET A 256 1.73 32.56 -16.28
C MET A 256 2.17 31.94 -17.62
N THR A 257 3.47 31.97 -17.91
CA THR A 257 4.06 31.34 -19.10
C THR A 257 4.03 29.81 -18.97
N LEU A 258 4.46 29.30 -17.81
CA LEU A 258 4.46 27.88 -17.46
C LEU A 258 3.05 27.27 -17.55
N ALA A 259 2.04 27.94 -17.01
CA ALA A 259 0.64 27.48 -17.07
C ALA A 259 0.08 27.40 -18.52
N ARG A 260 0.75 28.02 -19.49
CA ARG A 260 0.40 27.97 -20.92
C ARG A 260 1.32 27.05 -21.71
N ASP A 261 2.32 26.44 -21.08
CA ASP A 261 3.27 25.55 -21.76
C ASP A 261 2.57 24.23 -22.15
N PRO A 262 2.51 23.87 -23.46
CA PRO A 262 1.89 22.63 -23.91
C PRO A 262 2.52 21.37 -23.30
N GLN A 263 3.79 21.40 -22.91
CA GLN A 263 4.49 20.25 -22.34
C GLN A 263 3.96 19.88 -20.94
N LEU A 264 3.28 20.80 -20.27
CA LEU A 264 2.67 20.60 -18.95
C LEU A 264 1.53 19.58 -18.98
N GLY A 265 0.83 19.46 -20.12
CA GLY A 265 -0.24 18.48 -20.31
C GLY A 265 0.22 17.03 -20.10
N GLY A 266 1.51 16.74 -20.35
CA GLY A 266 2.10 15.42 -20.12
C GLY A 266 2.43 15.10 -18.66
N LEU A 267 2.22 16.04 -17.73
CA LEU A 267 2.47 15.83 -16.29
C LEU A 267 1.18 15.57 -15.48
N GLN A 268 0.01 15.57 -16.12
CA GLN A 268 -1.30 15.40 -15.46
C GLN A 268 -1.53 16.40 -14.31
N VAL A 269 -1.05 17.64 -14.48
CA VAL A 269 -1.18 18.73 -13.50
C VAL A 269 -2.35 19.63 -13.88
N GLN A 270 -3.14 20.02 -12.87
CA GLN A 270 -4.28 20.93 -12.98
C GLN A 270 -4.05 22.16 -12.12
N CYS A 271 -4.08 23.35 -12.71
CA CYS A 271 -4.04 24.59 -11.94
C CYS A 271 -5.31 24.78 -11.10
N LEU A 272 -5.12 25.34 -9.91
CA LEU A 272 -6.18 25.58 -8.94
C LEU A 272 -6.85 26.93 -9.21
N GLY A 273 -8.15 27.01 -8.97
CA GLY A 273 -8.85 28.29 -8.81
C GLY A 273 -8.59 28.93 -7.43
N GLY A 274 -8.89 30.23 -7.29
CA GLY A 274 -8.68 30.97 -6.03
C GLY A 274 -9.34 30.34 -4.81
N PRO A 275 -10.65 29.99 -4.85
CA PRO A 275 -11.32 29.31 -3.75
C PRO A 275 -10.69 27.95 -3.39
N GLN A 276 -10.26 27.17 -4.40
CA GLN A 276 -9.61 25.87 -4.18
C GLN A 276 -8.25 26.02 -3.50
N SER A 277 -7.44 26.99 -3.97
CA SER A 277 -6.14 27.30 -3.37
C SER A 277 -6.30 27.75 -1.91
N GLN A 278 -7.28 28.61 -1.62
CA GLN A 278 -7.57 29.06 -0.25
C GLN A 278 -8.03 27.90 0.65
N ALA A 279 -8.84 26.98 0.13
CA ALA A 279 -9.29 25.81 0.88
C ALA A 279 -8.11 24.87 1.23
N ILE A 280 -7.23 24.59 0.26
CA ILE A 280 -6.01 23.78 0.51
C ILE A 280 -5.10 24.48 1.52
N THR A 281 -4.89 25.81 1.37
CA THR A 281 -4.07 26.59 2.31
C THR A 281 -4.58 26.47 3.73
N ARG A 282 -5.91 26.55 3.92
CA ARG A 282 -6.53 26.39 5.25
C ARG A 282 -6.29 24.99 5.82
N ARG A 283 -6.51 23.93 5.03
CA ARG A 283 -6.26 22.55 5.47
C ARG A 283 -4.80 22.31 5.83
N LEU A 284 -3.85 22.86 5.06
CA LEU A 284 -2.42 22.75 5.38
C LEU A 284 -2.11 23.45 6.72
N LEU A 285 -2.65 24.65 6.94
CA LEU A 285 -2.46 25.37 8.21
C LEU A 285 -3.05 24.59 9.39
N GLU A 286 -4.29 24.09 9.25
CA GLU A 286 -4.97 23.25 10.26
C GLU A 286 -4.18 21.97 10.56
N ALA A 287 -3.71 21.26 9.52
CA ALA A 287 -2.91 20.03 9.69
C ALA A 287 -1.61 20.27 10.46
N TYR A 288 -0.95 21.41 10.27
CA TYR A 288 0.31 21.76 10.95
C TYR A 288 0.13 22.58 12.24
N GLU A 289 -1.09 22.60 12.80
CA GLU A 289 -1.28 22.99 14.20
C GLU A 289 -0.71 21.92 15.14
N ARG A 290 -1.01 20.65 14.87
CA ARG A 290 -0.57 19.49 15.66
C ARG A 290 0.29 18.49 14.88
N GLY A 291 0.30 18.59 13.55
CA GLY A 291 0.90 17.59 12.66
C GLY A 291 -0.15 16.61 12.13
N PRO A 292 0.03 16.06 10.92
CA PRO A 292 -0.84 15.02 10.39
C PRO A 292 -0.91 13.78 11.31
N ALA A 293 -2.05 13.10 11.33
CA ALA A 293 -2.20 11.85 12.08
C ALA A 293 -1.15 10.81 11.65
N GLY A 294 -0.67 9.99 12.60
CA GLY A 294 0.35 8.99 12.33
C GLY A 294 1.74 9.56 12.02
N THR A 295 2.00 10.83 12.34
CA THR A 295 3.34 11.45 12.25
C THR A 295 3.75 12.01 13.61
N MET A 296 5.05 12.10 13.89
CA MET A 296 5.53 12.76 15.10
C MET A 296 6.14 14.11 14.78
N HIS A 297 5.74 15.10 15.54
CA HIS A 297 6.19 16.47 15.37
C HIS A 297 6.60 17.07 16.72
N THR A 298 7.79 17.67 16.75
CA THR A 298 8.20 18.52 17.88
C THR A 298 7.67 19.94 17.69
N PRO A 299 7.58 20.75 18.75
CA PRO A 299 7.23 22.17 18.63
C PRO A 299 8.10 22.93 17.62
N ALA A 300 9.40 22.59 17.51
CA ALA A 300 10.32 23.16 16.55
C ALA A 300 9.94 22.81 15.10
N THR A 301 9.65 21.53 14.82
CA THR A 301 9.25 21.10 13.47
C THR A 301 7.94 21.76 13.03
N LEU A 302 6.95 21.90 13.93
CA LEU A 302 5.68 22.57 13.64
C LEU A 302 5.88 24.07 13.40
N ALA A 303 6.69 24.73 14.22
CA ALA A 303 7.01 26.15 14.05
C ALA A 303 7.69 26.40 12.69
N HIS A 304 8.66 25.56 12.32
CA HIS A 304 9.33 25.68 11.03
C HIS A 304 8.39 25.41 9.85
N ALA A 305 7.55 24.37 9.93
CA ALA A 305 6.53 24.08 8.94
C ALA A 305 5.58 25.27 8.72
N ARG A 306 5.04 25.86 9.79
CA ARG A 306 4.19 27.06 9.71
C ARG A 306 4.89 28.27 9.10
N SER A 307 6.19 28.45 9.35
CA SER A 307 6.97 29.52 8.72
C SER A 307 7.07 29.37 7.20
N ILE A 308 7.09 28.12 6.70
CA ILE A 308 7.06 27.82 5.27
C ILE A 308 5.66 28.05 4.71
N LEU A 309 4.63 27.54 5.39
CA LEU A 309 3.23 27.72 5.00
C LEU A 309 2.82 29.19 4.88
N ALA A 310 3.38 30.08 5.70
CA ALA A 310 3.09 31.51 5.66
C ALA A 310 3.53 32.22 4.37
N ARG A 311 4.45 31.64 3.59
CA ARG A 311 5.01 32.26 2.37
C ARG A 311 4.69 31.52 1.07
N VAL A 312 4.09 30.33 1.16
CA VAL A 312 3.76 29.51 0.00
C VAL A 312 2.30 29.67 -0.41
N VAL A 313 2.02 29.46 -1.69
CA VAL A 313 0.64 29.48 -2.21
C VAL A 313 0.42 28.25 -3.10
N PRO A 314 -0.57 27.38 -2.81
CA PRO A 314 -0.94 26.29 -3.70
C PRO A 314 -1.43 26.84 -5.04
N VAL A 315 -0.82 26.43 -6.15
CA VAL A 315 -1.16 26.92 -7.50
C VAL A 315 -1.62 25.83 -8.44
N ALA A 316 -1.25 24.57 -8.19
CA ALA A 316 -1.71 23.43 -8.96
C ALA A 316 -1.78 22.14 -8.11
N ARG A 317 -2.50 21.14 -8.62
CA ARG A 317 -2.62 19.80 -8.05
C ARG A 317 -2.34 18.74 -9.13
N GLY A 318 -1.97 17.54 -8.72
CA GLY A 318 -1.65 16.43 -9.61
C GLY A 318 -0.14 16.24 -9.83
N PRO A 319 0.32 15.13 -10.41
CA PRO A 319 -0.47 13.94 -10.75
C PRO A 319 -1.06 13.31 -9.50
N LEU A 320 -2.05 12.46 -9.71
CA LEU A 320 -2.75 11.81 -8.60
C LEU A 320 -2.05 10.51 -8.31
N LEU A 321 -1.87 10.25 -7.02
CA LEU A 321 -1.42 8.97 -6.56
C LEU A 321 -2.60 8.23 -5.96
N ARG A 322 -2.80 6.99 -6.40
CA ARG A 322 -3.73 6.06 -5.77
C ARG A 322 -2.95 5.19 -4.80
N THR A 323 -3.38 5.17 -3.55
CA THR A 323 -2.88 4.27 -2.51
C THR A 323 -3.55 2.90 -2.63
N ARG A 324 -3.05 1.93 -1.87
CA ARG A 324 -3.55 0.54 -1.87
C ARG A 324 -5.01 0.44 -1.40
N ASP A 325 -5.42 1.25 -0.44
CA ASP A 325 -6.81 1.42 0.00
C ASP A 325 -7.64 2.32 -0.94
N ARG A 326 -7.12 2.60 -2.14
CA ARG A 326 -7.78 3.36 -3.20
C ARG A 326 -8.07 4.81 -2.86
N VAL A 327 -7.43 5.34 -1.82
CA VAL A 327 -7.44 6.78 -1.55
C VAL A 327 -6.66 7.47 -2.66
N VAL A 328 -7.36 8.31 -3.41
CA VAL A 328 -6.77 9.13 -4.47
C VAL A 328 -6.41 10.48 -3.86
N ALA A 329 -5.11 10.74 -3.75
CA ALA A 329 -4.60 12.01 -3.24
C ALA A 329 -3.74 12.71 -4.31
N PRO A 330 -4.00 13.99 -4.61
CA PRO A 330 -3.14 14.74 -5.51
C PRO A 330 -1.83 15.12 -4.82
N MET A 331 -0.74 15.09 -5.60
CA MET A 331 0.44 15.90 -5.25
C MET A 331 0.10 17.39 -5.38
N LEU A 332 0.74 18.25 -4.60
CA LEU A 332 0.50 19.70 -4.63
C LEU A 332 1.70 20.45 -5.18
N TRP A 333 1.43 21.43 -6.03
CA TRP A 333 2.42 22.40 -6.52
C TRP A 333 2.18 23.74 -5.85
N LEU A 334 3.21 24.25 -5.19
CA LEU A 334 3.14 25.47 -4.41
C LEU A 334 4.15 26.49 -4.92
N LEU A 335 3.73 27.74 -5.09
CA LEU A 335 4.63 28.85 -5.35
C LEU A 335 5.24 29.30 -4.02
N ASP A 336 6.57 29.22 -3.87
CA ASP A 336 7.28 29.89 -2.79
C ASP A 336 7.56 31.34 -3.21
N ARG A 337 6.85 32.30 -2.61
CA ARG A 337 6.96 33.73 -2.97
C ARG A 337 8.32 34.33 -2.62
N GLN A 338 9.04 33.74 -1.68
CA GLN A 338 10.35 34.25 -1.24
C GLN A 338 11.47 33.72 -2.13
N ARG A 339 11.41 32.46 -2.52
CA ARG A 339 12.41 31.83 -3.42
C ARG A 339 12.10 32.05 -4.90
N ASP A 340 10.88 32.50 -5.21
CA ASP A 340 10.38 32.72 -6.57
C ASP A 340 10.53 31.43 -7.40
N GLU A 341 10.07 30.30 -6.86
CA GLU A 341 10.10 28.98 -7.50
C GLU A 341 8.89 28.13 -7.11
N LEU A 342 8.65 27.04 -7.85
CA LEU A 342 7.70 26.01 -7.46
C LEU A 342 8.33 25.01 -6.49
N LEU A 343 7.53 24.56 -5.53
CA LEU A 343 7.76 23.43 -4.66
C LEU A 343 6.74 22.33 -4.98
N LEU A 344 7.15 21.07 -4.87
CA LEU A 344 6.29 19.89 -4.96
C LEU A 344 6.15 19.26 -3.57
N ALA A 345 4.91 19.16 -3.11
CA ALA A 345 4.53 18.33 -1.97
C ALA A 345 3.94 17.02 -2.46
N LEU A 346 4.44 15.88 -1.95
CA LEU A 346 3.98 14.56 -2.37
C LEU A 346 2.57 14.21 -1.87
N SER A 347 2.07 14.92 -0.86
CA SER A 347 0.70 14.89 -0.32
C SER A 347 0.44 16.13 0.55
N GLU A 348 -0.80 16.39 0.96
CA GLU A 348 -1.11 17.47 1.92
C GLU A 348 -0.45 17.24 3.29
N SER A 349 -0.17 15.98 3.64
CA SER A 349 0.48 15.61 4.90
C SER A 349 2.00 15.72 4.85
N HIS A 350 2.61 15.92 3.68
CA HIS A 350 4.07 15.92 3.55
C HIS A 350 4.70 17.15 4.23
N PRO A 351 5.71 16.99 5.11
CA PRO A 351 6.32 18.11 5.84
C PRO A 351 6.82 19.22 4.91
N PRO A 352 6.46 20.50 5.15
CA PRO A 352 6.84 21.62 4.28
C PRO A 352 8.34 21.79 4.07
N PHE A 353 9.15 21.44 5.07
CA PHE A 353 10.60 21.49 5.00
C PHE A 353 11.23 20.31 4.24
N LEU A 354 10.42 19.31 3.84
CA LEU A 354 10.82 18.21 2.97
C LEU A 354 10.28 18.36 1.53
N TRP A 355 9.56 19.43 1.19
CA TRP A 355 9.05 19.63 -0.16
C TRP A 355 10.17 19.83 -1.18
N LEU A 356 9.95 19.31 -2.39
CA LEU A 356 10.96 19.28 -3.44
C LEU A 356 10.99 20.59 -4.23
N PRO A 357 12.16 21.24 -4.38
CA PRO A 357 12.32 22.33 -5.34
C PRO A 357 12.08 21.84 -6.77
N ALA A 358 11.23 22.54 -7.50
CA ALA A 358 10.84 22.20 -8.87
C ALA A 358 11.13 23.33 -9.88
N GLY A 359 11.79 24.41 -9.47
CA GLY A 359 12.18 25.50 -10.35
C GLY A 359 11.00 26.28 -10.92
N ARG A 360 11.14 26.76 -12.16
CA ARG A 360 10.21 27.73 -12.79
C ARG A 360 9.67 27.27 -14.15
N ASP A 361 9.99 26.04 -14.55
CA ASP A 361 9.69 25.51 -15.88
C ASP A 361 9.21 24.04 -15.82
N VAL A 362 8.70 23.55 -16.95
CA VAL A 362 8.19 22.16 -17.06
C VAL A 362 9.31 21.13 -16.85
N ALA A 363 10.56 21.48 -17.18
CA ALA A 363 11.70 20.58 -17.01
C ALA A 363 11.99 20.33 -15.52
N GLY A 364 11.98 21.37 -14.69
CA GLY A 364 12.11 21.27 -13.24
C GLY A 364 10.95 20.52 -12.59
N MET A 365 9.71 20.78 -13.04
CA MET A 365 8.54 20.00 -12.60
C MET A 365 8.67 18.51 -12.93
N ARG A 366 9.06 18.19 -14.18
CA ARG A 366 9.29 16.81 -14.61
C ARG A 366 10.41 16.15 -13.81
N ALA A 367 11.49 16.88 -13.56
CA ALA A 367 12.58 16.40 -12.74
C ALA A 367 12.10 16.07 -11.33
N ALA A 368 11.32 16.94 -10.67
CA ALA A 368 10.79 16.68 -9.33
C ALA A 368 9.85 15.46 -9.25
N LEU A 369 9.13 15.13 -10.33
CA LEU A 369 8.24 13.96 -10.40
C LEU A 369 8.96 12.64 -10.73
N ALA A 370 10.13 12.69 -11.36
CA ALA A 370 10.72 11.54 -12.03
C ALA A 370 11.00 10.33 -11.12
N ASP A 371 11.17 10.56 -9.81
CA ASP A 371 11.42 9.48 -8.85
C ASP A 371 10.13 8.83 -8.30
N PHE A 372 8.97 9.44 -8.57
CA PHE A 372 7.70 9.06 -7.95
C PHE A 372 6.62 8.66 -8.97
N VAL A 373 6.77 9.03 -10.25
CA VAL A 373 5.74 8.83 -11.29
C VAL A 373 6.35 8.33 -12.62
N PRO A 374 5.84 7.21 -13.19
CA PRO A 374 4.83 6.32 -12.62
C PRO A 374 5.41 5.57 -11.43
N ARG A 375 4.53 5.21 -10.49
CA ARG A 375 4.92 4.50 -9.26
C ARG A 375 5.32 3.06 -9.60
N PRO A 376 6.62 2.70 -9.64
CA PRO A 376 7.02 1.37 -10.06
C PRO A 376 6.74 0.37 -8.92
N PHE A 377 6.35 -0.85 -9.28
CA PHE A 377 6.51 -1.97 -8.35
C PHE A 377 8.02 -2.20 -8.17
N LEU A 378 8.51 -2.15 -6.92
CA LEU A 378 9.92 -2.33 -6.59
C LEU A 378 10.09 -3.58 -5.72
N PRO A 379 10.49 -4.73 -6.29
CA PRO A 379 10.83 -5.92 -5.51
C PRO A 379 12.06 -5.64 -4.66
N ARG A 380 12.25 -6.38 -3.55
CA ARG A 380 13.37 -6.14 -2.61
C ARG A 380 14.74 -6.20 -3.27
N VAL A 381 14.91 -6.98 -4.35
CA VAL A 381 16.16 -7.07 -5.11
C VAL A 381 16.56 -5.73 -5.77
N GLU A 382 15.60 -4.85 -6.05
CA GLU A 382 15.82 -3.51 -6.60
C GLU A 382 16.05 -2.43 -5.52
N LEU A 383 16.12 -2.83 -4.25
CA LEU A 383 16.39 -1.98 -3.08
C LEU A 383 17.79 -2.30 -2.53
N PRO A 384 18.86 -1.77 -3.17
CA PRO A 384 20.24 -2.16 -2.89
C PRO A 384 20.75 -1.61 -1.56
N ALA A 385 20.23 -0.47 -1.11
CA ALA A 385 20.63 0.15 0.14
C ALA A 385 19.83 -0.43 1.31
N GLN A 386 20.51 -0.57 2.44
CA GLN A 386 19.95 -1.01 3.71
C GLN A 386 20.57 -0.18 4.83
N VAL A 387 19.74 0.34 5.73
CA VAL A 387 20.19 1.05 6.92
C VAL A 387 19.34 0.65 8.12
N ARG A 388 19.95 0.69 9.31
CA ARG A 388 19.27 0.55 10.59
C ARG A 388 19.56 1.76 11.46
N GLY A 389 18.54 2.26 12.14
CA GLY A 389 18.66 3.31 13.14
C GLY A 389 17.94 2.90 14.42
N PHE A 390 18.58 3.17 15.56
CA PHE A 390 17.95 2.99 16.86
C PHE A 390 16.92 4.10 17.07
N ILE A 391 15.67 3.71 17.40
CA ILE A 391 14.55 4.65 17.54
C ILE A 391 14.08 4.84 18.99
N GLY A 392 14.48 3.96 19.90
CA GLY A 392 14.21 4.10 21.33
C GLY A 392 14.02 2.76 22.05
N TYR A 393 13.91 2.84 23.38
CA TYR A 393 13.55 1.69 24.22
C TYR A 393 12.03 1.58 24.38
N ARG A 394 11.51 0.36 24.55
CA ARG A 394 10.09 0.09 24.76
C ARG A 394 9.62 0.87 25.99
N LEU A 395 8.47 1.54 25.85
CA LEU A 395 7.86 2.40 26.88
C LEU A 395 8.66 3.64 27.31
N GLN A 396 9.87 3.89 26.78
CA GLN A 396 10.71 5.04 27.16
C GLN A 396 10.64 6.23 26.19
N PHE A 397 9.87 6.10 25.12
CA PHE A 397 9.47 7.21 24.26
C PHE A 397 7.98 7.06 23.94
N GLY A 398 7.37 8.10 23.38
CA GLY A 398 5.95 8.09 23.07
C GLY A 398 5.62 8.40 21.63
N VAL A 399 4.50 7.85 21.16
CA VAL A 399 3.89 8.15 19.86
C VAL A 399 2.53 8.83 20.07
N PRO A 400 2.10 9.74 19.18
CA PRO A 400 0.82 10.42 19.32
C PRO A 400 -0.37 9.44 19.26
N SER A 401 -1.27 9.56 20.24
CA SER A 401 -2.56 8.90 20.25
C SER A 401 -3.44 9.42 19.12
N PRO A 402 -4.09 8.56 18.32
CA PRO A 402 -5.02 9.01 17.31
C PRO A 402 -6.32 9.60 17.91
N TYR A 403 -6.59 9.34 19.18
CA TYR A 403 -7.82 9.78 19.85
C TYR A 403 -7.64 11.12 20.57
N THR A 404 -6.53 11.29 21.28
CA THR A 404 -6.29 12.49 22.10
C THR A 404 -5.25 13.43 21.50
N GLY A 405 -4.33 12.90 20.66
CA GLY A 405 -3.15 13.61 20.18
C GLY A 405 -2.01 13.72 21.21
N GLU A 406 -2.21 13.23 22.42
CA GLU A 406 -1.15 13.17 23.46
C GLU A 406 -0.18 12.02 23.17
N LEU A 407 1.03 12.09 23.71
CA LEU A 407 2.03 11.03 23.54
C LEU A 407 1.71 9.86 24.48
N GLU A 408 1.50 8.68 23.91
CA GLU A 408 1.35 7.42 24.63
C GLU A 408 2.70 6.67 24.61
N PRO A 409 3.13 6.05 25.72
CA PRO A 409 4.35 5.23 25.74
C PRO A 409 4.33 4.17 24.64
N ALA A 410 5.42 4.06 23.89
CA ALA A 410 5.48 3.21 22.71
C ALA A 410 5.82 1.76 23.08
N ASN A 411 4.85 0.86 22.96
CA ASN A 411 5.09 -0.58 22.81
C ASN A 411 4.87 -1.02 21.34
N ALA A 412 4.89 -2.34 21.09
CA ALA A 412 4.71 -2.88 19.74
C ALA A 412 3.35 -2.49 19.13
N ALA A 413 2.27 -2.50 19.90
CA ALA A 413 0.92 -2.14 19.47
C ALA A 413 0.80 -0.64 19.18
N GLU A 414 1.30 0.28 20.03
CA GLU A 414 1.20 1.71 19.71
C GLU A 414 2.07 2.10 18.51
N LEU A 415 3.26 1.51 18.35
CA LEU A 415 4.08 1.71 17.14
C LEU A 415 3.37 1.18 15.90
N ASP A 416 2.80 -0.02 15.98
CA ASP A 416 2.09 -0.63 14.87
C ASP A 416 0.88 0.22 14.45
N ARG A 417 0.11 0.72 15.42
CA ARG A 417 -0.99 1.67 15.21
C ARG A 417 -0.49 3.01 14.65
N HIS A 418 0.62 3.54 15.15
CA HIS A 418 1.22 4.77 14.66
C HIS A 418 1.56 4.66 13.16
N PHE A 419 2.25 3.59 12.76
CA PHE A 419 2.59 3.35 11.37
C PHE A 419 1.40 2.94 10.51
N ALA A 420 0.38 2.26 11.06
CA ALA A 420 -0.85 1.97 10.33
C ALA A 420 -1.59 3.25 9.90
N LEU A 421 -1.52 4.31 10.70
CA LEU A 421 -2.13 5.62 10.42
C LEU A 421 -1.19 6.57 9.66
N ASN A 422 0.08 6.21 9.49
CA ASN A 422 1.09 7.09 8.93
C ASN A 422 0.84 7.34 7.42
N PRO A 423 0.78 8.61 6.98
CA PRO A 423 0.38 8.97 5.62
C PRO A 423 1.47 8.71 4.57
N PHE A 424 2.62 8.15 4.97
CA PHE A 424 3.76 7.86 4.10
C PHE A 424 4.01 6.37 3.93
N VAL A 425 3.22 5.50 4.56
CA VAL A 425 3.27 4.05 4.37
C VAL A 425 1.93 3.52 3.88
N GLU A 426 1.97 2.46 3.07
CA GLU A 426 0.78 1.75 2.61
C GLU A 426 0.13 0.99 3.78
N PRO A 427 -1.21 0.85 3.76
CA PRO A 427 -1.89 -0.06 4.65
C PRO A 427 -1.44 -1.50 4.39
N GLY A 428 -1.53 -2.33 5.43
CA GLY A 428 -1.08 -3.72 5.42
C GLY A 428 0.38 -3.85 5.82
N ALA A 429 0.60 -4.54 6.92
CA ALA A 429 1.92 -4.90 7.40
C ALA A 429 2.18 -6.40 7.19
N TRP A 430 3.43 -6.83 7.33
CA TRP A 430 3.77 -8.25 7.30
C TRP A 430 4.93 -8.57 8.24
N GLY A 431 4.94 -9.80 8.75
CA GLY A 431 5.89 -10.30 9.73
C GLY A 431 7.12 -10.94 9.09
N SER A 432 8.04 -11.40 9.95
CA SER A 432 9.33 -11.97 9.52
C SER A 432 9.24 -13.30 8.74
N CYS A 433 8.06 -13.96 8.70
CA CYS A 433 7.82 -15.10 7.82
C CYS A 433 7.78 -14.73 6.33
N VAL A 434 7.45 -13.47 6.01
CA VAL A 434 7.29 -12.99 4.63
C VAL A 434 8.42 -12.00 4.31
N ARG A 435 9.14 -12.24 3.21
CA ARG A 435 10.31 -11.41 2.85
C ARG A 435 9.98 -10.22 1.95
N GLU A 436 8.94 -10.36 1.14
CA GLU A 436 8.43 -9.37 0.19
C GLU A 436 7.09 -8.85 0.66
N ASP A 437 6.70 -7.68 0.15
CA ASP A 437 5.36 -7.13 0.38
C ASP A 437 4.31 -8.08 -0.20
N PRO A 438 3.51 -8.77 0.65
CA PRO A 438 2.55 -9.75 0.18
C PRO A 438 1.26 -9.10 -0.31
N TRP A 439 1.08 -7.80 -0.10
CA TRP A 439 -0.19 -7.13 -0.35
C TRP A 439 -0.33 -6.71 -1.82
N PRO A 440 -1.57 -6.65 -2.35
CA PRO A 440 -1.80 -6.20 -3.71
C PRO A 440 -1.30 -4.78 -3.95
N ALA A 441 -1.26 -4.38 -5.22
CA ALA A 441 -1.17 -2.97 -5.56
C ALA A 441 -2.40 -2.18 -5.05
N GLU A 442 -3.61 -2.75 -5.16
CA GLU A 442 -4.88 -2.18 -4.69
C GLU A 442 -5.74 -3.26 -3.99
N LEU A 443 -6.37 -2.92 -2.87
CA LEU A 443 -7.30 -3.81 -2.16
C LEU A 443 -8.65 -3.89 -2.88
N PRO A 444 -9.39 -5.01 -2.79
CA PRO A 444 -10.73 -5.16 -3.41
C PRO A 444 -11.77 -4.15 -2.88
N ASP A 445 -12.79 -3.82 -3.70
CA ASP A 445 -13.89 -2.90 -3.29
C ASP A 445 -14.99 -3.62 -2.52
N GLN A 446 -15.22 -4.89 -2.90
CA GLN A 446 -16.42 -5.58 -2.52
C GLN A 446 -16.37 -6.01 -1.04
N PRO A 447 -17.42 -5.74 -0.25
CA PRO A 447 -17.48 -6.08 1.17
C PRO A 447 -17.25 -7.58 1.46
N GLN A 448 -17.69 -8.45 0.56
CA GLN A 448 -17.55 -9.91 0.68
C GLN A 448 -16.08 -10.35 0.61
N LEU A 449 -15.27 -9.61 -0.16
CA LEU A 449 -13.84 -9.84 -0.33
C LEU A 449 -13.00 -9.21 0.79
N GLN A 450 -13.60 -8.32 1.60
CA GLN A 450 -12.94 -7.81 2.81
C GLN A 450 -12.90 -8.83 3.95
N LEU A 451 -13.81 -9.82 3.98
CA LEU A 451 -13.81 -10.88 5.00
C LEU A 451 -12.53 -11.74 4.96
N GLY A 452 -11.90 -11.90 3.78
CA GLY A 452 -10.62 -12.59 3.62
C GLY A 452 -9.40 -11.76 4.03
N LEU A 453 -9.53 -10.43 4.18
CA LEU A 453 -8.41 -9.55 4.55
C LEU A 453 -7.91 -9.85 5.95
N SER A 454 -8.80 -10.03 6.94
CA SER A 454 -8.38 -10.34 8.31
C SER A 454 -7.64 -11.68 8.40
N ALA A 455 -8.08 -12.70 7.64
CA ALA A 455 -7.39 -13.98 7.56
C ALA A 455 -6.01 -13.84 6.90
N ARG A 456 -5.90 -13.02 5.83
CA ARG A 456 -4.62 -12.69 5.21
C ARG A 456 -3.71 -11.94 6.18
N GLU A 457 -4.20 -10.92 6.86
CA GLU A 457 -3.44 -10.16 7.87
C GLU A 457 -2.83 -11.12 8.87
N GLN A 458 -3.64 -12.01 9.47
CA GLN A 458 -3.16 -13.03 10.41
C GLN A 458 -2.12 -13.97 9.79
N GLN A 459 -2.25 -14.32 8.52
CA GLN A 459 -1.29 -15.18 7.83
C GLN A 459 0.04 -14.45 7.56
N VAL A 460 -0.01 -13.21 7.09
CA VAL A 460 1.17 -12.49 6.63
C VAL A 460 1.92 -11.80 7.77
N THR A 461 1.29 -11.54 8.91
CA THR A 461 1.94 -10.95 10.11
C THR A 461 2.66 -11.99 10.98
N GLN A 462 2.63 -13.26 10.60
CA GLN A 462 3.32 -14.34 11.32
C GLN A 462 4.83 -14.09 11.42
N GLN A 463 5.36 -14.45 12.59
CA GLN A 463 6.78 -14.32 12.91
C GLN A 463 7.49 -15.66 12.71
N ARG A 464 8.69 -15.61 12.14
CA ARG A 464 9.52 -16.79 11.95
C ARG A 464 10.22 -17.12 13.28
N PRO A 465 10.05 -18.33 13.84
CA PRO A 465 10.74 -18.72 15.07
C PRO A 465 12.25 -18.55 14.95
N GLY A 466 12.87 -17.98 15.99
CA GLY A 466 14.32 -17.73 16.05
C GLY A 466 14.81 -16.54 15.20
N ARG A 467 13.91 -15.81 14.53
CA ARG A 467 14.23 -14.50 13.97
C ARG A 467 13.84 -13.41 14.94
N VAL A 468 14.50 -12.26 14.81
CA VAL A 468 14.09 -11.02 15.46
C VAL A 468 12.63 -10.74 15.09
N TRP A 469 11.82 -10.41 16.09
CA TRP A 469 10.45 -10.00 15.85
C TRP A 469 10.46 -8.73 15.00
N SER A 470 9.68 -8.72 13.92
CA SER A 470 9.64 -7.56 13.04
C SER A 470 8.31 -7.40 12.34
N ILE A 471 7.92 -6.15 12.12
CA ILE A 471 6.78 -5.79 11.28
C ILE A 471 7.25 -4.85 10.18
N SER A 472 6.99 -5.25 8.94
CA SER A 472 7.40 -4.55 7.73
C SER A 472 6.21 -3.89 7.04
N ARG A 473 6.46 -2.73 6.43
CA ARG A 473 5.50 -1.96 5.65
C ARG A 473 6.17 -1.39 4.41
N ARG A 474 5.36 -1.11 3.40
CA ARG A 474 5.79 -0.47 2.16
C ARG A 474 5.55 1.03 2.23
N THR A 475 6.53 1.84 1.88
CA THR A 475 6.35 3.32 1.79
C THR A 475 5.57 3.73 0.53
N ARG A 476 4.89 4.87 0.60
CA ARG A 476 3.94 5.30 -0.45
C ARG A 476 4.64 5.78 -1.71
N HIS A 477 5.67 6.60 -1.63
CA HIS A 477 6.23 7.23 -2.84
C HIS A 477 7.47 6.49 -3.33
N SER A 478 8.44 6.24 -2.44
CA SER A 478 9.70 5.59 -2.80
C SER A 478 9.62 4.08 -2.92
N ARG A 479 8.54 3.46 -2.39
CA ARG A 479 8.34 2.00 -2.34
C ARG A 479 9.45 1.26 -1.59
N SER A 480 10.17 1.96 -0.74
CA SER A 480 11.07 1.41 0.27
C SER A 480 10.32 0.49 1.21
N ILE A 481 11.03 -0.49 1.79
CA ILE A 481 10.51 -1.34 2.86
C ILE A 481 11.00 -0.74 4.17
N LEU A 482 10.07 -0.34 5.02
CA LEU A 482 10.32 0.09 6.39
C LEU A 482 9.94 -1.06 7.32
N THR A 483 10.88 -1.52 8.12
CA THR A 483 10.72 -2.62 9.06
C THR A 483 11.03 -2.15 10.47
N ILE A 484 10.09 -2.32 11.37
CA ILE A 484 10.28 -2.11 12.80
C ILE A 484 10.68 -3.43 13.42
N GLU A 485 11.87 -3.49 14.01
CA GLU A 485 12.43 -4.65 14.69
C GLU A 485 12.39 -4.42 16.21
N LEU A 486 12.09 -5.46 16.98
CA LEU A 486 12.16 -5.44 18.45
C LEU A 486 13.18 -6.46 18.92
N HIS A 487 14.28 -5.95 19.47
CA HIS A 487 15.42 -6.73 19.95
C HIS A 487 15.45 -6.74 21.47
N HIS A 488 15.97 -7.81 22.08
CA HIS A 488 16.14 -7.93 23.53
C HIS A 488 14.86 -7.64 24.35
N ARG A 489 13.69 -7.77 23.72
CA ARG A 489 12.36 -7.35 24.24
C ARG A 489 12.20 -5.87 24.58
N ASP A 490 13.19 -5.03 24.31
CA ASP A 490 13.20 -3.64 24.78
C ASP A 490 13.76 -2.64 23.76
N VAL A 491 14.57 -3.07 22.79
CA VAL A 491 15.26 -2.17 21.86
C VAL A 491 14.52 -2.11 20.52
N PHE A 492 13.93 -0.96 20.19
CA PHE A 492 13.33 -0.75 18.88
C PHE A 492 14.35 -0.22 17.86
N VAL A 493 14.34 -0.85 16.69
CA VAL A 493 15.17 -0.47 15.54
C VAL A 493 14.29 -0.28 14.32
N ALA A 494 14.51 0.80 13.58
CA ALA A 494 13.94 0.99 12.25
C ALA A 494 14.96 0.56 11.19
N GLU A 495 14.66 -0.52 10.47
CA GLU A 495 15.37 -0.98 9.29
C GLU A 495 14.70 -0.45 8.04
N VAL A 496 15.48 0.09 7.11
CA VAL A 496 14.96 0.59 5.83
C VAL A 496 15.76 -0.04 4.69
N ARG A 497 15.04 -0.68 3.77
CA ARG A 497 15.57 -1.04 2.44
C ARG A 497 15.02 -0.12 1.39
N TYR A 498 15.90 0.48 0.60
CA TYR A 498 15.51 1.56 -0.30
C TYR A 498 16.44 1.67 -1.51
N ARG A 499 16.00 2.48 -2.47
CA ARG A 499 16.84 3.02 -3.54
C ARG A 499 17.36 4.39 -3.07
N PRO A 500 18.67 4.63 -3.07
CA PRO A 500 19.23 5.93 -2.68
C PRO A 500 18.57 7.09 -3.42
N SER A 501 18.14 8.09 -2.66
CA SER A 501 17.50 9.30 -3.15
C SER A 501 18.54 10.33 -3.60
N ARG A 502 18.27 11.01 -4.73
CA ARG A 502 19.09 12.15 -5.17
C ARG A 502 18.77 13.46 -4.42
N HIS A 503 17.77 13.45 -3.54
CA HIS A 503 17.29 14.63 -2.83
C HIS A 503 18.01 14.88 -1.49
N GLY A 504 19.21 14.34 -1.31
CA GLY A 504 19.89 14.37 -0.01
C GLY A 504 20.28 15.75 0.52
N ALA A 505 20.32 16.77 -0.34
CA ALA A 505 20.46 18.16 0.11
C ALA A 505 19.28 18.61 1.01
N ILE A 506 18.07 18.10 0.79
CA ILE A 506 16.89 18.41 1.59
C ILE A 506 17.03 17.78 2.98
N VAL A 507 17.41 16.51 3.04
CA VAL A 507 17.63 15.78 4.30
C VAL A 507 18.79 16.40 5.08
N ALA A 508 19.88 16.76 4.41
CA ALA A 508 21.01 17.44 5.02
C ALA A 508 20.62 18.81 5.61
N ALA A 509 19.79 19.59 4.91
CA ALA A 509 19.28 20.86 5.42
C ALA A 509 18.37 20.68 6.64
N MET A 510 17.51 19.66 6.63
CA MET A 510 16.68 19.28 7.78
C MET A 510 17.54 18.90 8.98
N ASN A 511 18.52 18.01 8.78
CA ASN A 511 19.47 17.57 9.79
C ASN A 511 20.21 18.74 10.43
N ALA A 512 20.77 19.63 9.62
CA ALA A 512 21.45 20.82 10.11
C ALA A 512 20.53 21.78 10.88
N HIS A 513 19.24 21.85 10.52
CA HIS A 513 18.28 22.73 11.18
C HIS A 513 17.77 22.19 12.52
N PHE A 514 17.52 20.89 12.61
CA PHE A 514 16.92 20.27 13.80
C PHE A 514 17.92 19.49 14.67
N GLY A 515 19.18 19.36 14.26
CA GLY A 515 20.17 18.53 14.95
C GLY A 515 19.86 17.04 14.84
N SER A 516 19.26 16.61 13.74
CA SER A 516 18.98 15.19 13.45
C SER A 516 20.06 14.56 12.58
N GLU A 517 20.10 13.23 12.54
CA GLU A 517 21.22 12.48 11.92
C GLU A 517 20.73 11.43 10.91
N TYR A 518 19.57 11.66 10.28
CA TYR A 518 19.05 10.75 9.26
C TYR A 518 20.03 10.64 8.07
N PRO A 519 20.27 9.44 7.53
CA PRO A 519 21.09 9.28 6.33
C PRO A 519 20.57 10.13 5.17
N THR A 520 21.46 10.90 4.54
CA THR A 520 21.04 11.92 3.55
C THR A 520 20.49 11.31 2.28
N ASP A 521 20.83 10.06 1.96
CA ASP A 521 20.32 9.35 0.79
C ASP A 521 18.99 8.63 1.05
N LEU A 522 18.40 8.74 2.25
CA LEU A 522 17.06 8.23 2.50
C LEU A 522 16.02 8.93 1.61
N PRO A 523 15.01 8.19 1.11
CA PRO A 523 13.88 8.79 0.43
C PRO A 523 13.04 9.68 1.36
N LEU A 524 12.48 10.75 0.80
CA LEU A 524 11.83 11.80 1.58
C LEU A 524 10.57 11.31 2.32
N ASP A 525 9.83 10.36 1.76
CA ASP A 525 8.67 9.75 2.41
C ASP A 525 9.08 8.83 3.56
N VAL A 526 10.24 8.17 3.50
CA VAL A 526 10.81 7.43 4.63
C VAL A 526 11.21 8.38 5.75
N VAL A 527 11.91 9.47 5.42
CA VAL A 527 12.29 10.50 6.41
C VAL A 527 11.04 11.12 7.05
N ALA A 528 9.99 11.37 6.26
CA ALA A 528 8.70 11.84 6.77
C ALA A 528 8.00 10.80 7.66
N ALA A 529 8.08 9.50 7.32
CA ALA A 529 7.52 8.42 8.12
C ALA A 529 8.21 8.28 9.48
N LEU A 530 9.54 8.47 9.51
CA LEU A 530 10.37 8.37 10.70
C LEU A 530 10.60 9.72 11.39
N LEU A 531 9.89 10.77 10.99
CA LEU A 531 10.05 12.11 11.56
C LEU A 531 9.77 12.08 13.06
N GLY A 532 10.66 12.72 13.83
CA GLY A 532 10.52 12.86 15.28
C GLY A 532 11.06 11.68 16.10
N PHE A 533 11.33 10.53 15.46
CA PHE A 533 12.10 9.47 16.10
C PHE A 533 13.59 9.87 16.17
N ARG A 534 14.28 9.42 17.21
CA ARG A 534 15.75 9.39 17.15
C ARG A 534 16.15 8.36 16.08
N PHE A 535 17.22 8.62 15.35
CA PHE A 535 17.72 7.70 14.34
C PHE A 535 19.24 7.61 14.48
N GLU A 536 19.67 6.93 15.54
CA GLU A 536 21.09 6.81 15.88
C GLU A 536 21.71 5.65 15.09
N SER A 537 22.80 5.92 14.37
CA SER A 537 23.44 4.91 13.53
C SER A 537 24.44 4.07 14.34
N ALA A 538 24.70 2.84 13.88
CA ALA A 538 25.71 2.00 14.52
C ALA A 538 27.09 2.66 14.53
N ARG A 539 27.41 3.47 13.51
CA ARG A 539 28.68 4.19 13.43
C ARG A 539 28.84 5.22 14.54
N ASP A 540 27.78 5.97 14.85
CA ASP A 540 27.83 7.03 15.85
C ASP A 540 27.92 6.44 17.26
N LEU A 541 27.17 5.36 17.50
CA LEU A 541 27.24 4.61 18.76
C LEU A 541 28.56 3.86 18.95
N GLU A 542 29.17 3.32 17.89
CA GLU A 542 30.53 2.75 17.92
C GLU A 542 31.55 3.84 18.28
N ALA A 543 31.42 5.05 17.73
CA ALA A 543 32.29 6.18 18.06
C ALA A 543 32.12 6.66 19.51
N GLN A 544 30.90 6.58 20.07
CA GLN A 544 30.67 6.85 21.49
C GLN A 544 31.28 5.77 22.39
N LEU A 545 31.19 4.50 21.96
CA LEU A 545 31.77 3.37 22.69
C LEU A 545 33.30 3.43 22.71
N ASP A 546 33.93 4.04 21.70
CA ASP A 546 35.38 4.23 21.63
C ASP A 546 35.87 5.23 22.68
N GLY A 547 36.44 4.71 23.76
CA GLY A 547 37.02 5.50 24.86
C GLY A 547 36.08 5.67 26.06
N GLU A 548 34.87 5.12 26.00
CA GLU A 548 33.99 4.97 27.16
C GLU A 548 34.60 4.00 28.17
N ARG A 549 34.38 4.28 29.45
CA ARG A 549 34.91 3.51 30.59
C ARG A 549 33.85 3.11 31.59
N ASP A 550 32.68 3.75 31.56
CA ASP A 550 31.57 3.40 32.44
C ASP A 550 30.97 2.04 32.01
N PRO A 551 31.04 0.99 32.86
CA PRO A 551 30.52 -0.34 32.53
C PRO A 551 29.03 -0.36 32.17
N ASP A 552 28.22 0.50 32.80
CA ASP A 552 26.78 0.56 32.54
C ASP A 552 26.51 1.15 31.15
N VAL A 553 27.24 2.20 30.78
CA VAL A 553 27.16 2.83 29.45
C VAL A 553 27.68 1.88 28.37
N ILE A 554 28.80 1.20 28.62
CA ILE A 554 29.34 0.18 27.71
C ILE A 554 28.30 -0.91 27.46
N SER A 555 27.68 -1.43 28.52
CA SER A 555 26.66 -2.48 28.41
C SER A 555 25.45 -2.03 27.59
N GLY A 556 24.94 -0.82 27.85
CA GLY A 556 23.84 -0.25 27.07
C GLY A 556 24.19 -0.05 25.58
N LEU A 557 25.38 0.48 25.30
CA LEU A 557 25.87 0.65 23.92
C LEU A 557 26.05 -0.69 23.21
N LEU A 558 26.62 -1.70 23.86
CA LEU A 558 26.74 -3.05 23.29
C LEU A 558 25.38 -3.67 22.99
N GLN A 559 24.39 -3.47 23.86
CA GLN A 559 23.02 -3.95 23.63
C GLN A 559 22.40 -3.32 22.38
N VAL A 560 22.47 -1.99 22.23
CA VAL A 560 21.93 -1.30 21.05
C VAL A 560 22.72 -1.64 19.78
N LEU A 561 24.06 -1.68 19.86
CA LEU A 561 24.91 -2.04 18.73
C LEU A 561 24.66 -3.47 18.25
N SER A 562 24.41 -4.41 19.18
CA SER A 562 24.03 -5.77 18.81
C SER A 562 22.74 -5.81 18.00
N ALA A 563 21.73 -5.02 18.39
CA ALA A 563 20.47 -4.90 17.65
C ALA A 563 20.67 -4.31 16.25
N LEU A 564 21.48 -3.25 16.12
CA LEU A 564 21.76 -2.60 14.82
C LEU A 564 22.59 -3.48 13.88
N ARG A 565 23.43 -4.36 14.43
CA ARG A 565 24.40 -5.18 13.70
C ARG A 565 24.10 -6.69 13.75
N HIS A 566 22.92 -7.10 14.22
CA HIS A 566 22.58 -8.52 14.43
C HIS A 566 22.66 -9.41 13.17
N SER A 567 22.67 -8.80 11.99
CA SER A 567 22.80 -9.47 10.68
C SER A 567 24.14 -9.22 9.99
N ASP A 568 25.08 -8.54 10.65
CA ASP A 568 26.43 -8.23 10.18
C ASP A 568 27.45 -9.12 10.91
N PRO A 569 28.05 -10.13 10.24
CA PRO A 569 29.00 -11.04 10.89
C PRO A 569 30.24 -10.35 11.48
N SER A 570 30.59 -9.15 10.98
CA SER A 570 31.76 -8.41 11.48
C SER A 570 31.58 -7.92 12.92
N VAL A 571 30.34 -7.85 13.42
CA VAL A 571 30.03 -7.45 14.81
C VAL A 571 30.73 -8.33 15.84
N THR A 572 31.05 -9.58 15.49
CA THR A 572 31.79 -10.49 16.37
C THR A 572 33.18 -9.95 16.73
N THR A 573 33.78 -9.11 15.90
CA THR A 573 35.05 -8.43 16.21
C THR A 573 34.87 -7.42 17.33
N LEU A 574 33.74 -6.71 17.36
CA LEU A 574 33.39 -5.78 18.43
C LEU A 574 33.21 -6.55 19.75
N TYR A 575 32.46 -7.65 19.74
CA TYR A 575 32.21 -8.44 20.94
C TYR A 575 33.50 -8.97 21.58
N ARG A 576 34.44 -9.49 20.78
CA ARG A 576 35.72 -9.99 21.28
C ARG A 576 36.57 -8.93 21.98
N ARG A 577 36.42 -7.65 21.63
CA ARG A 577 37.11 -6.54 22.31
C ARG A 577 36.71 -6.41 23.79
N TYR A 578 35.51 -6.87 24.15
CA TYR A 578 34.92 -6.75 25.48
C TYR A 578 34.71 -8.09 26.18
N LEU A 579 35.04 -9.22 25.55
CA LEU A 579 34.81 -10.55 26.11
C LEU A 579 35.59 -10.79 27.41
N GLU A 580 36.79 -10.21 27.52
CA GLU A 580 37.64 -10.26 28.71
C GLU A 580 37.60 -8.93 29.51
N HIS A 581 36.52 -8.16 29.39
CA HIS A 581 36.39 -6.89 30.11
C HIS A 581 36.50 -7.09 31.64
N GLU A 582 37.10 -6.14 32.36
CA GLU A 582 37.34 -6.27 33.80
C GLU A 582 36.04 -6.37 34.61
N ASP A 583 35.03 -5.61 34.22
CA ASP A 583 33.73 -5.60 34.89
C ASP A 583 32.83 -6.79 34.45
N PRO A 584 32.29 -7.59 35.40
CA PRO A 584 31.44 -8.74 35.08
C PRO A 584 30.11 -8.36 34.43
N SER A 585 29.57 -7.16 34.67
CA SER A 585 28.30 -6.71 34.06
C SER A 585 28.40 -6.61 32.54
N VAL A 586 29.52 -6.11 32.02
CA VAL A 586 29.79 -6.02 30.58
C VAL A 586 29.88 -7.40 29.95
N ARG A 587 30.56 -8.34 30.62
CA ARG A 587 30.66 -9.73 30.16
C ARG A 587 29.30 -10.43 30.17
N ALA A 588 28.53 -10.28 31.25
CA ALA A 588 27.17 -10.79 31.35
C ALA A 588 26.24 -10.22 30.25
N MET A 589 26.37 -8.93 29.92
CA MET A 589 25.64 -8.32 28.81
C MET A 589 26.00 -8.99 27.47
N LEU A 590 27.28 -9.25 27.20
CA LEU A 590 27.68 -9.98 25.99
C LEU A 590 27.07 -11.38 25.94
N TYR A 591 27.03 -12.10 27.06
CA TYR A 591 26.43 -13.44 27.10
C TYR A 591 24.93 -13.39 26.80
N ASN A 592 24.21 -12.42 27.36
CA ASN A 592 22.81 -12.17 27.03
C ASN A 592 22.62 -11.89 25.53
N ILE A 593 23.49 -11.07 24.94
CA ILE A 593 23.49 -10.79 23.49
C ILE A 593 23.72 -12.07 22.68
N PHE A 594 24.67 -12.91 23.10
CA PHE A 594 24.98 -14.15 22.39
C PHE A 594 23.82 -15.15 22.46
N VAL A 595 23.16 -15.26 23.60
CA VAL A 595 21.93 -16.06 23.72
C VAL A 595 20.83 -15.49 22.82
N ALA A 596 20.58 -14.18 22.88
CA ALA A 596 19.52 -13.52 22.12
C ALA A 596 19.69 -13.62 20.60
N HIS A 597 20.93 -13.65 20.10
CA HIS A 597 21.25 -13.74 18.67
C HIS A 597 21.81 -15.09 18.23
N ASN A 598 21.74 -16.10 19.10
CA ASN A 598 22.19 -17.47 18.82
C ASN A 598 23.66 -17.56 18.38
N HIS A 599 24.55 -16.86 19.08
CA HIS A 599 26.00 -16.92 18.91
C HIS A 599 26.65 -17.99 19.79
N GLU A 600 26.26 -19.24 19.59
CA GLU A 600 26.74 -20.41 20.36
C GLU A 600 28.28 -20.50 20.43
N SER A 601 28.98 -20.30 19.31
CA SER A 601 30.45 -20.33 19.29
C SER A 601 31.11 -19.25 20.14
N LEU A 602 30.46 -18.10 20.33
CA LEU A 602 30.98 -17.04 21.20
C LEU A 602 30.70 -17.32 22.68
N LEU A 603 29.63 -18.06 23.00
CA LEU A 603 29.40 -18.59 24.35
C LEU A 603 30.43 -19.65 24.70
N GLU A 604 30.77 -20.56 23.78
CA GLU A 604 31.84 -21.53 23.97
C GLU A 604 33.21 -20.84 24.20
N GLU A 605 33.51 -19.80 23.42
CA GLU A 605 34.71 -18.97 23.59
C GLU A 605 34.73 -18.32 24.99
N ALA A 606 33.59 -17.77 25.42
CA ALA A 606 33.44 -17.13 26.72
C ALA A 606 33.68 -18.08 27.91
N THR A 607 33.20 -19.33 27.85
CA THR A 607 33.37 -20.31 28.93
C THR A 607 34.84 -20.55 29.28
N VAL A 608 35.72 -20.50 28.27
CA VAL A 608 37.17 -20.69 28.43
C VAL A 608 37.81 -19.52 29.19
N SER A 609 37.41 -18.29 28.89
CA SER A 609 38.02 -17.07 29.43
C SER A 609 37.35 -16.51 30.69
N GLU A 610 36.09 -16.85 30.97
CA GLU A 610 35.29 -16.23 32.05
C GLU A 610 35.85 -16.55 33.44
N PRO A 611 36.40 -15.57 34.19
CA PRO A 611 36.94 -15.82 35.53
C PRO A 611 35.89 -16.07 36.61
N ASP A 612 34.65 -15.60 36.43
CA ASP A 612 33.56 -15.75 37.39
C ASP A 612 32.91 -17.14 37.27
N HIS A 613 32.97 -17.92 38.35
CA HIS A 613 32.43 -19.28 38.39
C HIS A 613 30.91 -19.34 38.25
N GLU A 614 30.17 -18.33 38.72
CA GLU A 614 28.71 -18.29 38.62
C GLU A 614 28.29 -17.98 37.18
N LEU A 615 28.90 -16.96 36.55
CA LEU A 615 28.64 -16.65 35.15
C LEU A 615 29.04 -17.80 34.23
N ARG A 616 30.19 -18.43 34.47
CA ARG A 616 30.61 -19.61 33.70
C ARG A 616 29.60 -20.75 33.80
N ALA A 617 29.12 -21.06 35.00
CA ALA A 617 28.11 -22.11 35.19
C ALA A 617 26.78 -21.78 34.49
N GLN A 618 26.39 -20.51 34.42
CA GLN A 618 25.21 -20.09 33.65
C GLN A 618 25.39 -20.35 32.15
N ILE A 619 26.54 -20.00 31.58
CA ILE A 619 26.85 -20.23 30.16
C ILE A 619 26.88 -21.72 29.85
N GLU A 620 27.56 -22.53 30.67
CA GLU A 620 27.63 -23.99 30.53
C GLU A 620 26.22 -24.60 30.55
N GLY A 621 25.35 -24.16 31.47
CA GLY A 621 23.96 -24.60 31.51
C GLY A 621 23.18 -24.29 30.23
N VAL A 622 23.33 -23.09 29.67
CA VAL A 622 22.70 -22.72 28.39
C VAL A 622 23.22 -23.57 27.23
N LEU A 623 24.52 -23.87 27.20
CA LEU A 623 25.12 -24.71 26.15
C LEU A 623 24.67 -26.18 26.26
N ASP A 624 24.58 -26.71 27.48
CA ASP A 624 24.12 -28.08 27.75
C ASP A 624 22.63 -28.27 27.40
N ASP A 625 21.78 -27.29 27.76
CA ASP A 625 20.34 -27.32 27.45
C ASP A 625 20.04 -26.93 25.99
N GLY A 626 20.97 -26.24 25.34
CA GLY A 626 20.82 -25.60 24.04
C GLY A 626 20.13 -24.22 24.11
N ILE A 627 20.52 -23.31 23.22
CA ILE A 627 19.92 -21.97 23.15
C ILE A 627 18.45 -22.09 22.73
N ALA A 628 17.54 -21.75 23.65
CA ALA A 628 16.11 -21.87 23.42
C ALA A 628 15.64 -20.92 22.30
N VAL A 629 14.88 -21.47 21.35
CA VAL A 629 14.14 -20.66 20.36
C VAL A 629 12.89 -20.09 21.04
N VAL A 630 13.03 -18.91 21.63
CA VAL A 630 11.93 -18.24 22.31
C VAL A 630 10.88 -17.77 21.29
N GLN A 631 9.66 -18.28 21.39
CA GLN A 631 8.49 -17.72 20.72
C GLN A 631 7.88 -16.67 21.66
N TRP A 632 8.10 -15.40 21.35
CA TRP A 632 7.53 -14.27 22.07
C TRP A 632 6.75 -13.39 21.10
N ASP A 633 5.55 -13.01 21.54
CA ASP A 633 4.63 -12.15 20.78
C ASP A 633 4.37 -10.88 21.60
N PRO A 634 4.98 -9.74 21.24
CA PRO A 634 4.88 -8.50 22.00
C PRO A 634 3.46 -7.89 21.97
N TYR A 635 2.56 -8.39 21.13
CA TYR A 635 1.15 -7.98 21.16
C TYR A 635 0.35 -8.62 22.29
N ARG A 636 0.82 -9.75 22.84
CA ARG A 636 0.15 -10.47 23.93
C ARG A 636 0.50 -9.96 25.32
N ASP A 637 1.56 -9.17 25.43
CA ASP A 637 1.93 -8.52 26.70
C ASP A 637 0.89 -7.44 27.12
N TYR A 638 -0.05 -7.07 26.24
CA TYR A 638 -1.13 -6.13 26.51
C TYR A 638 -2.11 -6.61 27.60
N ASP A 639 -2.27 -7.92 27.78
CA ASP A 639 -3.19 -8.51 28.76
C ASP A 639 -2.58 -8.65 30.17
N LEU A 640 -1.25 -8.59 30.31
CA LEU A 640 -0.58 -8.79 31.60
C LEU A 640 -0.37 -7.49 32.39
N ASP A 641 -0.30 -6.34 31.70
CA ASP A 641 -0.05 -5.03 32.33
C ASP A 641 -1.36 -4.34 32.83
N HIS A 642 -2.53 -4.94 32.63
CA HIS A 642 -3.82 -4.43 33.15
C HIS A 642 -4.51 -5.34 34.17
N ASP A 643 -4.13 -6.62 34.26
CA ASP A 643 -4.73 -7.60 35.16
C ASP A 643 -3.73 -8.14 36.20
N GLU A 644 -2.96 -7.27 36.87
CA GLU A 644 -2.29 -7.61 38.14
C GLU A 644 -2.23 -6.38 39.08
N VAL A 645 -3.41 -5.85 39.42
CA VAL A 645 -3.63 -5.36 40.80
C VAL A 645 -4.28 -6.51 41.56
N ASP A 646 -3.49 -7.55 41.84
CA ASP A 646 -3.87 -8.60 42.77
C ASP A 646 -3.68 -8.06 44.20
N ASP A 647 -4.69 -7.32 44.67
CA ASP A 647 -4.81 -6.79 46.04
C ASP A 647 -4.92 -7.93 47.09
N ASP A 648 -4.83 -9.21 46.70
CA ASP A 648 -5.01 -10.37 47.57
C ASP A 648 -3.70 -11.12 47.93
N ALA A 649 -2.53 -10.64 47.50
CA ALA A 649 -1.24 -11.22 47.90
C ALA A 649 -0.65 -10.60 49.20
N LEU A 650 -1.21 -9.49 49.71
CA LEU A 650 -0.77 -8.82 50.94
C LEU A 650 -1.65 -9.16 52.18
N SER A 651 -2.65 -10.03 52.04
CA SER A 651 -3.60 -10.37 53.12
C SER A 651 -3.35 -11.75 53.79
N ARG A 652 -2.30 -12.50 53.39
CA ARG A 652 -1.97 -13.83 53.97
C ARG A 652 -0.61 -13.95 54.66
N GLN A 653 -0.10 -12.85 55.19
CA GLN A 653 0.89 -12.88 56.28
C GLN A 653 0.44 -11.95 57.41
N GLY A 654 -0.51 -12.43 58.22
CA GLY A 654 -0.98 -11.73 59.41
C GLY A 654 -2.13 -12.44 60.11
N SER A 655 -1.79 -13.19 61.18
CA SER A 655 -2.69 -13.83 62.16
C SER A 655 -3.12 -15.28 61.88
N ALA A 656 -2.27 -16.24 62.26
CA ALA A 656 -2.50 -17.15 63.41
C ALA A 656 -1.36 -18.17 63.51
#